data_AF-A0A8J4TDJ3-F1
#
_entry.id   AF-A0A8J4TDJ3-F1
#
_cell.length_a   1.000
_cell.length_b   1.000
_cell.length_c   1.000
_cell.angle_alpha   90.00
_cell.angle_beta   90.00
_cell.angle_gamma   90.00
#
_symmetry.space_group_name_H-M   'P 1'
#
loop_
_entity.id
_entity.type
_entity.pdbx_description
1 polymer ?
#
loop_
_entity_poly.entity_id
_entity_poly.type
_entity_poly.pdbx_seq_one_letter_code
_entity_poly.pdbx_strand_id
1 'polypeptide(L)'
;MQRAAVFYFCYRRYQIPLCLGSLFCLYAFLWFLSRIHFRPEFVKTGKCEPDQFHKNLDRLYVCLEDRIKDFKKKISEFDAFVLRTEETDPRVMTFVGNGYIGSSFQHNDLIIYRSGFLPTMINISVLISLDVHGYLSDASFVLDVYDGIMYKMNCFKHENELCVSSGTMVYAHRIYTSLLIQNFRVYNPLDDDATVKVNKANVQNWKGVSTLRTIRLKQNNLPDDTNPHDVTYQVVSFLIEDPVDTTESDGIISHVTVVVLFEPVFPDSLTVGSGISQSYSFITGVRASAHPISVTKADLAQAASEFGPIGQERKALEAIVFTELVFALQFPEVELRKLHTTAWNRLWISGVTLSYSYAPKALNGPQINSTLYYLTASVPDYFSAPSEGNETTLRLYQQRAKQRTACAPKLDLLRSHEHWEPVRNWQNLQRLLTLWRSTLSEAKCGAFFEDGAHGVLQAILLNLGSFHLHEAYVSFGLAAETLTRDIQFRRIQLHHPGVYVNVELRIVPGELSLSSPHLMVVQLSAERPHRPPPLSMVAETKTLKLMPLLLTHPLDPHLIPPTKPIRINGEDEKSDLLVWAEHEAEAIPVFTCPAACLTTPVEVAHTKVIMPFLVTIPPSALMYFGIQHTGKLKSITESHKYESVRPGPNPDHDLITLHRHGHAFGGLPWLFWISLGLMITLFHLFFCKIIYNELIRDKSDLESENAWRLPKYAFDLRSQQMTSARALIKAELASRRRYNRLSDSIP
;
A
#
# COMPACT_ATOMS: atom_id res chain seq x y z
N MET A 1 21.47 -80.57 -5.32
CA MET A 1 20.41 -79.74 -4.73
C MET A 1 20.93 -78.35 -4.35
N GLN A 2 21.42 -77.57 -5.32
CA GLN A 2 22.14 -76.30 -5.08
C GLN A 2 21.69 -75.14 -5.98
N ARG A 3 20.60 -75.29 -6.74
CA ARG A 3 20.06 -74.23 -7.62
C ARG A 3 18.64 -73.74 -7.28
N ALA A 4 17.90 -74.44 -6.42
CA ALA A 4 16.54 -74.07 -6.03
C ALA A 4 16.46 -73.11 -4.82
N ALA A 5 17.48 -73.09 -3.94
CA ALA A 5 17.49 -72.23 -2.75
C ALA A 5 17.86 -70.76 -3.07
N VAL A 6 18.64 -70.52 -4.13
CA VAL A 6 19.08 -69.17 -4.52
C VAL A 6 17.96 -68.37 -5.19
N PHE A 7 17.08 -69.02 -5.95
CA PHE A 7 15.95 -68.36 -6.60
C PHE A 7 14.87 -67.93 -5.59
N TYR A 8 14.62 -68.76 -4.56
CA TYR A 8 13.66 -68.44 -3.50
C TYR A 8 14.16 -67.30 -2.58
N PHE A 9 15.47 -67.19 -2.36
CA PHE A 9 16.07 -66.09 -1.59
C PHE A 9 16.18 -64.78 -2.38
N CYS A 10 16.38 -64.84 -3.71
CA CYS A 10 16.35 -63.64 -4.56
C CYS A 10 14.93 -63.07 -4.71
N TYR A 11 13.89 -63.90 -4.88
CA TYR A 11 12.52 -63.40 -5.07
C TYR A 11 11.95 -62.70 -3.84
N ARG A 12 12.33 -63.13 -2.62
CA ARG A 12 11.85 -62.54 -1.35
C ARG A 12 12.61 -61.26 -0.94
N ARG A 13 13.83 -61.05 -1.45
CA ARG A 13 14.67 -59.90 -1.11
C ARG A 13 14.38 -58.65 -1.95
N TYR A 14 13.72 -58.81 -3.11
CA TYR A 14 13.37 -57.69 -3.99
C TYR A 14 11.94 -57.16 -3.83
N GLN A 15 11.04 -57.80 -3.06
CA GLN A 15 9.70 -57.25 -2.80
C GLN A 15 9.73 -55.90 -2.07
N ILE A 16 10.64 -55.72 -1.12
CA ILE A 16 10.77 -54.48 -0.34
C ILE A 16 11.32 -53.32 -1.20
N PRO A 17 12.43 -53.47 -1.95
CA PRO A 17 12.90 -52.40 -2.82
C PRO A 17 11.99 -52.14 -4.03
N LEU A 18 11.25 -53.14 -4.54
CA LEU A 18 10.28 -52.91 -5.61
C LEU A 18 9.02 -52.19 -5.09
N CYS A 19 8.54 -52.50 -3.88
CA CYS A 19 7.46 -51.76 -3.22
C CYS A 19 7.90 -50.36 -2.79
N LEU A 20 9.14 -50.17 -2.32
CA LEU A 20 9.71 -48.85 -2.03
C LEU A 20 9.90 -48.03 -3.30
N GLY A 21 10.33 -48.67 -4.40
CA GLY A 21 10.40 -48.06 -5.72
C GLY A 21 9.03 -47.64 -6.25
N SER A 22 8.00 -48.50 -6.09
CA SER A 22 6.64 -48.13 -6.50
C SER A 22 6.03 -47.05 -5.59
N LEU A 23 6.32 -47.06 -4.28
CA LEU A 23 5.93 -45.99 -3.36
C LEU A 23 6.64 -44.68 -3.68
N PHE A 24 7.91 -44.72 -4.08
CA PHE A 24 8.66 -43.54 -4.49
C PHE A 24 8.14 -43.00 -5.83
N CYS A 25 7.84 -43.87 -6.80
CA CYS A 25 7.20 -43.47 -8.05
C CYS A 25 5.77 -42.96 -7.83
N LEU A 26 4.99 -43.56 -6.93
CA LEU A 26 3.65 -43.07 -6.56
C LEU A 26 3.75 -41.74 -5.81
N TYR A 27 4.73 -41.57 -4.92
CA TYR A 27 4.98 -40.30 -4.22
C TYR A 27 5.44 -39.22 -5.19
N ALA A 28 6.33 -39.54 -6.13
CA ALA A 28 6.77 -38.63 -7.18
C ALA A 28 5.61 -38.27 -8.13
N PHE A 29 4.75 -39.24 -8.48
CA PHE A 29 3.56 -39.03 -9.30
C PHE A 29 2.48 -38.23 -8.58
N LEU A 30 2.25 -38.47 -7.28
CA LEU A 30 1.34 -37.70 -6.44
C LEU A 30 1.90 -36.31 -6.11
N TRP A 31 3.21 -36.16 -6.01
CA TRP A 31 3.90 -34.87 -5.89
C TRP A 31 3.83 -34.07 -7.20
N PHE A 32 3.91 -34.76 -8.34
CA PHE A 32 3.72 -34.16 -9.66
C PHE A 32 2.24 -33.83 -9.93
N LEU A 33 1.30 -34.68 -9.51
CA LEU A 33 -0.13 -34.41 -9.59
C LEU A 33 -0.57 -33.35 -8.58
N SER A 34 0.01 -33.28 -7.38
CA SER A 34 -0.27 -32.18 -6.44
C SER A 34 0.25 -30.86 -7.00
N ARG A 35 1.36 -30.86 -7.75
CA ARG A 35 1.81 -29.70 -8.54
C ARG A 35 0.87 -29.34 -9.69
N ILE A 36 0.11 -30.30 -10.23
CA ILE A 36 -0.83 -30.10 -11.35
C ILE A 36 -2.25 -29.75 -10.87
N HIS A 37 -2.70 -30.24 -9.71
CA HIS A 37 -4.04 -30.03 -9.15
C HIS A 37 -4.11 -29.04 -7.97
N PHE A 38 -2.99 -28.75 -7.30
CA PHE A 38 -2.85 -27.62 -6.37
C PHE A 38 -2.04 -26.48 -7.01
N ARG A 39 -2.36 -26.17 -8.27
CA ARG A 39 -2.42 -24.74 -8.62
C ARG A 39 -3.64 -24.19 -7.88
N PRO A 40 -3.54 -23.06 -7.17
CA PRO A 40 -4.70 -22.44 -6.57
C PRO A 40 -5.71 -22.20 -7.70
N GLU A 41 -6.89 -22.81 -7.57
CA GLU A 41 -8.03 -22.59 -8.43
C GLU A 41 -8.63 -21.21 -8.11
N PHE A 42 -7.82 -20.17 -8.29
CA PHE A 42 -8.27 -18.84 -8.63
C PHE A 42 -7.71 -18.56 -10.02
N VAL A 43 -8.65 -18.51 -10.96
CA VAL A 43 -8.56 -18.34 -12.43
C VAL A 43 -8.87 -19.65 -13.16
N LYS A 44 -10.16 -19.98 -13.21
CA LYS A 44 -10.73 -20.65 -14.39
C LYS A 44 -10.52 -19.69 -15.57
N THR A 45 -9.44 -19.86 -16.32
CA THR A 45 -9.43 -19.42 -17.70
C THR A 45 -10.49 -20.25 -18.41
N GLY A 46 -11.63 -19.63 -18.70
CA GLY A 46 -12.49 -20.12 -19.75
C GLY A 46 -11.62 -20.31 -20.99
N LYS A 47 -11.60 -21.53 -21.53
CA LYS A 47 -11.22 -21.73 -22.93
C LYS A 47 -12.27 -21.02 -23.77
N CYS A 48 -12.11 -19.71 -23.94
CA CYS A 48 -12.60 -19.04 -25.12
C CYS A 48 -11.57 -19.33 -26.20
N GLU A 49 -12.03 -19.99 -27.25
CA GLU A 49 -11.33 -20.10 -28.51
C GLU A 49 -10.93 -18.68 -28.95
N PRO A 50 -9.63 -18.38 -29.18
CA PRO A 50 -9.20 -17.03 -29.43
C PRO A 50 -9.59 -16.64 -30.86
N ASP A 51 -10.71 -15.94 -31.00
CA ASP A 51 -10.96 -15.11 -32.17
C ASP A 51 -9.79 -14.15 -32.38
N GLN A 52 -9.49 -13.86 -33.64
CA GLN A 52 -8.31 -13.12 -34.12
C GLN A 52 -8.14 -11.72 -33.46
N PHE A 53 -9.18 -11.19 -32.81
CA PHE A 53 -9.18 -9.99 -31.99
C PHE A 53 -8.37 -10.12 -30.68
N HIS A 54 -8.33 -11.30 -30.06
CA HIS A 54 -7.69 -11.52 -28.74
C HIS A 54 -6.17 -11.73 -28.80
N LYS A 55 -5.60 -12.12 -29.94
CA LYS A 55 -4.12 -12.20 -30.11
C LYS A 55 -3.44 -10.83 -29.97
N ASN A 56 -4.16 -9.77 -30.32
CA ASN A 56 -3.66 -8.40 -30.31
C ASN A 56 -3.61 -7.79 -28.91
N LEU A 57 -4.47 -8.23 -27.98
CA LEU A 57 -4.50 -7.79 -26.59
C LEU A 57 -3.38 -8.44 -25.76
N ASP A 58 -2.94 -9.64 -26.16
CA ASP A 58 -1.96 -10.45 -25.42
C ASP A 58 -0.56 -9.81 -25.34
N ARG A 59 -0.04 -9.24 -26.45
CA ARG A 59 1.33 -8.66 -26.45
C ARG A 59 1.45 -7.37 -25.63
N LEU A 60 0.44 -6.49 -25.68
CA LEU A 60 0.43 -5.28 -24.85
C LEU A 60 0.31 -5.64 -23.37
N TYR A 61 -0.56 -6.60 -23.05
CA TYR A 61 -0.71 -7.11 -21.69
C TYR A 61 0.60 -7.70 -21.15
N VAL A 62 1.28 -8.57 -21.92
CA VAL A 62 2.57 -9.15 -21.52
C VAL A 62 3.64 -8.07 -21.32
N CYS A 63 3.69 -7.05 -22.18
CA CYS A 63 4.59 -5.91 -22.02
C CYS A 63 4.31 -5.15 -20.70
N LEU A 64 3.04 -4.85 -20.42
CA LEU A 64 2.66 -4.14 -19.20
C LEU A 64 2.97 -4.96 -17.93
N GLU A 65 2.70 -6.26 -17.94
CA GLU A 65 3.03 -7.15 -16.82
C GLU A 65 4.54 -7.26 -16.57
N ASP A 66 5.36 -7.21 -17.62
CA ASP A 66 6.81 -7.13 -17.48
C ASP A 66 7.24 -5.79 -16.86
N ARG A 67 6.65 -4.67 -17.29
CA ARG A 67 6.95 -3.33 -16.76
C ARG A 67 6.52 -3.13 -15.31
N ILE A 68 5.50 -3.85 -14.83
CA ILE A 68 5.02 -3.78 -13.45
C ILE A 68 5.71 -4.83 -12.55
N LYS A 69 6.52 -5.73 -13.12
CA LYS A 69 7.16 -6.83 -12.40
C LYS A 69 7.95 -6.39 -11.17
N ASP A 70 8.64 -5.26 -11.26
CA ASP A 70 9.45 -4.71 -10.17
C ASP A 70 8.60 -4.27 -8.96
N PHE A 71 7.31 -3.98 -9.17
CA PHE A 71 6.38 -3.62 -8.11
C PHE A 71 5.72 -4.82 -7.44
N LYS A 72 5.92 -6.06 -7.92
CA LYS A 72 5.22 -7.26 -7.38
C LYS A 72 5.41 -7.43 -5.87
N LYS A 73 6.62 -7.16 -5.37
CA LYS A 73 6.91 -7.20 -3.93
C LYS A 73 6.08 -6.16 -3.17
N LYS A 74 6.17 -4.89 -3.58
CA LYS A 74 5.42 -3.78 -2.97
C LYS A 74 3.91 -4.00 -3.03
N ILE A 75 3.39 -4.55 -4.12
CA ILE A 75 1.96 -4.91 -4.24
C ILE A 75 1.57 -5.97 -3.22
N SER A 76 2.42 -7.00 -3.02
CA SER A 76 2.16 -8.05 -2.03
C SER A 76 2.24 -7.56 -0.58
N GLU A 77 3.01 -6.49 -0.35
CA GLU A 77 3.19 -5.82 0.95
C GLU A 77 2.16 -4.70 1.18
N PHE A 78 1.28 -4.43 0.19
CA PHE A 78 0.29 -3.34 0.19
C PHE A 78 0.89 -1.93 0.20
N ASP A 79 2.11 -1.81 -0.33
CA ASP A 79 2.87 -0.57 -0.49
C ASP A 79 2.74 0.04 -1.88
N ALA A 80 2.19 -0.71 -2.84
CA ALA A 80 1.86 -0.23 -4.16
C ALA A 80 0.51 -0.78 -4.66
N PHE A 81 -0.19 0.03 -5.44
CA PHE A 81 -1.50 -0.30 -6.01
C PHE A 81 -1.47 -0.12 -7.52
N VAL A 82 -2.01 -1.09 -8.26
CA VAL A 82 -2.06 -1.05 -9.72
C VAL A 82 -3.48 -0.74 -10.16
N LEU A 83 -3.62 0.17 -11.12
CA LEU A 83 -4.85 0.48 -11.81
C LEU A 83 -4.66 0.24 -13.30
N ARG A 84 -5.55 -0.52 -13.93
CA ARG A 84 -5.55 -0.71 -15.39
C ARG A 84 -6.59 0.19 -16.06
N THR A 85 -6.32 0.56 -17.32
CA THR A 85 -7.20 1.44 -18.10
C THR A 85 -8.61 0.87 -18.29
N GLU A 86 -8.75 -0.46 -18.35
CA GLU A 86 -10.04 -1.16 -18.55
C GLU A 86 -10.81 -1.41 -17.24
N GLU A 87 -10.28 -1.04 -16.08
CA GLU A 87 -10.92 -1.32 -14.79
C GLU A 87 -12.10 -0.39 -14.52
N THR A 88 -13.32 -0.94 -14.56
CA THR A 88 -14.56 -0.18 -14.39
C THR A 88 -14.84 0.26 -12.95
N ASP A 89 -14.22 -0.38 -11.96
CA ASP A 89 -14.36 -0.04 -10.54
C ASP A 89 -12.99 0.07 -9.83
N PRO A 90 -12.24 1.17 -10.06
CA PRO A 90 -10.91 1.33 -9.50
C PRO A 90 -10.96 1.37 -7.97
N ARG A 91 -10.07 0.64 -7.31
CA ARG A 91 -9.95 0.68 -5.84
C ARG A 91 -9.15 1.90 -5.34
N VAL A 92 -8.37 2.51 -6.22
CA VAL A 92 -7.52 3.66 -5.89
C VAL A 92 -7.52 4.67 -7.04
N MET A 93 -7.38 5.94 -6.69
CA MET A 93 -7.07 7.04 -7.61
C MET A 93 -5.56 7.25 -7.61
N THR A 94 -4.92 7.27 -8.79
CA THR A 94 -3.48 7.52 -8.89
C THR A 94 -3.23 9.00 -8.70
N PHE A 95 -2.71 9.37 -7.55
CA PHE A 95 -2.61 10.73 -7.06
C PHE A 95 -1.31 10.88 -6.31
N VAL A 96 -0.64 12.03 -6.48
CA VAL A 96 0.51 12.44 -5.67
C VAL A 96 0.26 13.84 -5.13
N GLY A 97 0.75 14.09 -3.92
CA GLY A 97 0.67 15.39 -3.27
C GLY A 97 1.68 15.54 -2.15
N ASN A 98 1.96 16.79 -1.79
CA ASN A 98 2.85 17.16 -0.68
C ASN A 98 2.18 18.14 0.31
N GLY A 99 0.85 18.30 0.22
CA GLY A 99 0.06 19.25 1.01
C GLY A 99 0.19 20.72 0.61
N TYR A 100 0.91 21.05 -0.46
CA TYR A 100 0.88 22.35 -1.13
C TYR A 100 0.33 22.22 -2.54
N ILE A 101 0.81 21.20 -3.25
CA ILE A 101 0.42 20.87 -4.62
C ILE A 101 0.19 19.38 -4.76
N GLY A 102 -0.59 19.01 -5.78
CA GLY A 102 -0.80 17.63 -6.17
C GLY A 102 -1.31 17.49 -7.59
N SER A 103 -1.35 16.26 -8.08
CA SER A 103 -1.94 15.94 -9.38
C SER A 103 -2.28 14.45 -9.46
N SER A 104 -3.02 14.07 -10.49
CA SER A 104 -3.50 12.71 -10.72
C SER A 104 -3.51 12.38 -12.21
N PHE A 105 -3.13 11.18 -12.60
CA PHE A 105 -3.16 10.77 -14.01
C PHE A 105 -4.58 10.68 -14.60
N GLN A 106 -5.61 10.48 -13.78
CA GLN A 106 -7.00 10.43 -14.23
C GLN A 106 -7.51 11.80 -14.69
N HIS A 107 -7.05 12.87 -14.03
CA HIS A 107 -7.55 14.24 -14.25
C HIS A 107 -6.54 15.13 -14.99
N ASN A 108 -5.23 14.87 -14.83
CA ASN A 108 -4.10 15.69 -15.29
C ASN A 108 -4.04 17.13 -14.73
N ASP A 109 -5.06 17.54 -14.00
CA ASP A 109 -5.23 18.85 -13.41
C ASP A 109 -4.32 19.07 -12.19
N LEU A 110 -3.97 20.34 -11.97
CA LEU A 110 -3.25 20.81 -10.79
C LEU A 110 -4.21 20.89 -9.60
N ILE A 111 -3.80 20.31 -8.48
CA ILE A 111 -4.47 20.44 -7.20
C ILE A 111 -3.64 21.36 -6.32
N ILE A 112 -4.29 22.35 -5.71
CA ILE A 112 -3.65 23.25 -4.73
C ILE A 112 -4.26 23.07 -3.35
N TYR A 113 -3.42 23.24 -2.34
CA TYR A 113 -3.78 23.19 -0.94
C TYR A 113 -3.60 24.57 -0.32
N ARG A 114 -4.65 25.04 0.35
CA ARG A 114 -4.68 26.34 1.05
C ARG A 114 -4.84 26.09 2.54
N SER A 115 -4.13 26.87 3.36
CA SER A 115 -4.12 26.70 4.81
C SER A 115 -5.54 26.83 5.38
N GLY A 116 -6.00 25.79 6.07
CA GLY A 116 -7.33 25.78 6.66
C GLY A 116 -8.47 25.39 5.71
N PHE A 117 -8.29 25.42 4.38
CA PHE A 117 -9.32 25.12 3.38
C PHE A 117 -9.22 23.68 2.84
N LEU A 118 -10.24 23.24 2.10
CA LEU A 118 -10.20 21.99 1.34
C LEU A 118 -9.35 22.14 0.07
N PRO A 119 -8.69 21.07 -0.39
CA PRO A 119 -7.93 21.15 -1.62
C PRO A 119 -8.84 21.43 -2.81
N THR A 120 -8.31 22.22 -3.74
CA THR A 120 -9.05 22.70 -4.91
C THR A 120 -8.34 22.20 -6.17
N MET A 121 -9.10 21.56 -7.06
CA MET A 121 -8.63 21.16 -8.38
C MET A 121 -8.82 22.33 -9.35
N ILE A 122 -7.77 22.70 -10.05
CA ILE A 122 -7.75 23.79 -11.02
C ILE A 122 -7.61 23.18 -12.42
N ASN A 123 -8.41 23.65 -13.36
CA ASN A 123 -8.39 23.22 -14.77
C ASN A 123 -7.14 23.74 -15.51
N ILE A 124 -5.97 23.29 -15.05
CA ILE A 124 -4.64 23.60 -15.54
C ILE A 124 -3.91 22.26 -15.57
N SER A 125 -3.69 21.73 -16.78
CA SER A 125 -3.01 20.47 -16.96
C SER A 125 -1.49 20.66 -16.83
N VAL A 126 -0.91 20.14 -15.74
CA VAL A 126 0.53 20.24 -15.45
C VAL A 126 1.32 18.98 -15.83
N LEU A 127 0.63 17.89 -16.13
CA LEU A 127 1.27 16.63 -16.54
C LEU A 127 1.46 16.57 -18.05
N ILE A 128 2.65 16.16 -18.48
CA ILE A 128 2.96 15.89 -19.88
C ILE A 128 2.61 14.45 -20.19
N SER A 129 2.12 14.21 -21.42
CA SER A 129 1.84 12.87 -21.92
C SER A 129 2.65 12.56 -23.18
N LEU A 130 3.09 11.31 -23.30
CA LEU A 130 3.81 10.83 -24.47
C LEU A 130 2.90 9.94 -25.31
N ASP A 131 2.97 10.12 -26.61
CA ASP A 131 2.25 9.33 -27.59
C ASP A 131 3.16 8.98 -28.77
N VAL A 132 2.93 7.84 -29.41
CA VAL A 132 3.69 7.41 -30.59
C VAL A 132 2.70 7.33 -31.76
N HIS A 133 2.85 8.25 -32.71
CA HIS A 133 1.86 8.42 -33.78
C HIS A 133 1.76 7.16 -34.66
N GLY A 134 0.55 6.66 -34.89
CA GLY A 134 0.30 5.47 -35.72
C GLY A 134 0.41 4.12 -34.98
N TYR A 135 0.54 4.14 -33.65
CA TYR A 135 0.62 2.94 -32.81
C TYR A 135 -0.63 2.78 -31.96
N LEU A 136 -0.98 1.52 -31.67
CA LEU A 136 -1.95 1.21 -30.63
C LEU A 136 -1.23 1.18 -29.28
N SER A 137 -1.77 1.87 -28.28
CA SER A 137 -1.19 1.94 -26.95
C SER A 137 -2.12 1.38 -25.89
N ASP A 138 -1.54 0.74 -24.88
CA ASP A 138 -2.23 0.45 -23.61
C ASP A 138 -1.35 0.90 -22.44
N ALA A 139 -2.00 1.19 -21.31
CA ALA A 139 -1.39 1.78 -20.14
C ALA A 139 -1.80 1.08 -18.84
N SER A 140 -0.88 1.03 -17.90
CA SER A 140 -1.13 0.65 -16.51
C SER A 140 -0.54 1.70 -15.59
N PHE A 141 -1.28 2.03 -14.54
CA PHE A 141 -0.88 3.01 -13.54
C PHE A 141 -0.49 2.30 -12.27
N VAL A 142 0.55 2.79 -11.60
CA VAL A 142 0.98 2.28 -10.29
C VAL A 142 1.03 3.45 -9.34
N LEU A 143 0.38 3.34 -8.19
CA LEU A 143 0.52 4.25 -7.06
C LEU A 143 1.39 3.57 -6.01
N ASP A 144 2.62 4.04 -5.84
CA ASP A 144 3.53 3.61 -4.78
C ASP A 144 3.32 4.49 -3.56
N VAL A 145 2.54 4.00 -2.60
CA VAL A 145 2.17 4.76 -1.41
C VAL A 145 3.31 4.85 -0.40
N TYR A 146 4.25 3.90 -0.47
CA TYR A 146 5.41 3.89 0.40
C TYR A 146 6.40 4.98 0.01
N ASP A 147 6.75 5.06 -1.28
CA ASP A 147 7.69 6.08 -1.79
C ASP A 147 7.00 7.41 -2.13
N GLY A 148 5.67 7.42 -2.25
CA GLY A 148 4.86 8.59 -2.59
C GLY A 148 4.94 9.02 -4.06
N ILE A 149 5.12 8.04 -4.95
CA ILE A 149 5.35 8.23 -6.37
C ILE A 149 4.24 7.53 -7.15
N MET A 150 3.77 8.17 -8.22
CA MET A 150 2.89 7.50 -9.19
C MET A 150 3.63 7.23 -10.50
N TYR A 151 3.30 6.10 -11.12
CA TYR A 151 3.89 5.65 -12.37
C TYR A 151 2.81 5.39 -13.40
N LYS A 152 3.12 5.66 -14.67
CA LYS A 152 2.32 5.27 -15.83
C LYS A 152 3.23 4.48 -16.76
N MET A 153 2.94 3.20 -16.92
CA MET A 153 3.61 2.31 -17.85
C MET A 153 2.79 2.24 -19.12
N ASN A 154 3.39 2.62 -20.25
CA ASN A 154 2.77 2.55 -21.57
C ASN A 154 3.53 1.57 -22.46
N CYS A 155 2.78 0.78 -23.22
CA CYS A 155 3.30 -0.07 -24.26
C CYS A 155 2.65 0.29 -25.59
N PHE A 156 3.44 0.42 -26.64
CA PHE A 156 3.01 0.81 -27.98
C PHE A 156 3.31 -0.32 -28.96
N LYS A 157 2.33 -0.68 -29.78
CA LYS A 157 2.46 -1.69 -30.84
C LYS A 157 2.08 -1.13 -32.20
N HIS A 158 2.75 -1.62 -33.23
CA HIS A 158 2.34 -1.43 -34.62
C HIS A 158 2.04 -2.78 -35.24
N GLU A 159 0.90 -2.87 -35.93
CA GLU A 159 0.34 -4.12 -36.44
C GLU A 159 0.28 -5.21 -35.35
N ASN A 160 1.21 -6.18 -35.41
CA ASN A 160 1.30 -7.31 -34.50
C ASN A 160 2.55 -7.28 -33.61
N GLU A 161 3.48 -6.33 -33.73
CA GLU A 161 4.73 -6.31 -32.99
C GLU A 161 4.76 -5.22 -31.91
N LEU A 162 5.35 -5.54 -30.76
CA LEU A 162 5.59 -4.55 -29.72
C LEU A 162 6.82 -3.76 -30.12
N CYS A 163 6.69 -2.43 -30.17
CA CYS A 163 7.71 -1.61 -30.81
C CYS A 163 8.38 -0.64 -29.84
N VAL A 164 7.64 -0.02 -28.94
CA VAL A 164 8.18 0.97 -28.00
C VAL A 164 7.47 0.82 -26.68
N SER A 165 8.18 1.03 -25.58
CA SER A 165 7.56 1.15 -24.25
C SER A 165 8.06 2.40 -23.56
N SER A 166 7.20 3.04 -22.77
CA SER A 166 7.59 4.17 -21.93
C SER A 166 7.13 4.00 -20.49
N GLY A 167 7.94 4.50 -19.56
CA GLY A 167 7.59 4.64 -18.16
C GLY A 167 7.62 6.11 -17.78
N THR A 168 6.48 6.64 -17.35
CA THR A 168 6.39 7.96 -16.73
C THR A 168 6.37 7.78 -15.21
N MET A 169 7.17 8.55 -14.51
CA MET A 169 7.18 8.64 -13.05
C MET A 169 6.84 10.08 -12.66
N VAL A 170 5.95 10.29 -11.69
CA VAL A 170 5.56 11.62 -11.21
C VAL A 170 5.54 11.63 -9.69
N TYR A 171 6.08 12.70 -9.10
CA TYR A 171 5.97 12.95 -7.66
C TYR A 171 5.96 14.44 -7.34
N ALA A 172 5.14 14.82 -6.36
CA ALA A 172 5.20 16.14 -5.73
C ALA A 172 6.28 16.09 -4.65
N HIS A 173 7.36 16.85 -4.80
CA HIS A 173 8.51 16.73 -3.92
C HIS A 173 8.14 17.14 -2.49
N ARG A 174 8.53 16.33 -1.49
CA ARG A 174 8.07 16.54 -0.11
C ARG A 174 8.87 17.62 0.62
N ILE A 175 10.18 17.69 0.37
CA ILE A 175 11.08 18.71 0.94
C ILE A 175 11.01 20.03 0.15
N TYR A 176 11.27 20.01 -1.16
CA TYR A 176 11.09 21.16 -2.05
C TYR A 176 9.63 21.30 -2.47
N THR A 177 8.85 21.90 -1.58
CA THR A 177 7.39 21.83 -1.61
C THR A 177 6.72 22.47 -2.83
N SER A 178 7.45 23.25 -3.61
CA SER A 178 6.94 23.87 -4.84
C SER A 178 7.18 23.02 -6.09
N LEU A 179 7.89 21.89 -6.00
CA LEU A 179 8.32 21.15 -7.18
C LEU A 179 7.43 19.93 -7.46
N LEU A 180 6.91 19.87 -8.68
CA LEU A 180 6.33 18.67 -9.27
C LEU A 180 7.31 18.12 -10.31
N ILE A 181 7.82 16.90 -10.08
CA ILE A 181 8.82 16.28 -10.94
C ILE A 181 8.14 15.18 -11.75
N GLN A 182 8.40 15.16 -13.05
CA GLN A 182 7.98 14.12 -13.97
C GLN A 182 9.19 13.61 -14.76
N ASN A 183 9.48 12.32 -14.65
CA ASN A 183 10.55 11.65 -15.40
C ASN A 183 9.93 10.69 -16.41
N PHE A 184 10.41 10.72 -17.64
CA PHE A 184 10.02 9.78 -18.68
C PHE A 184 11.23 8.96 -19.07
N ARG A 185 11.05 7.65 -19.13
CA ARG A 185 12.00 6.72 -19.72
C ARG A 185 11.35 6.06 -20.91
N VAL A 186 11.89 6.28 -22.10
CA VAL A 186 11.46 5.62 -23.32
C VAL A 186 12.47 4.53 -23.66
N TYR A 187 11.98 3.36 -24.07
CA TYR A 187 12.78 2.25 -24.55
C TYR A 187 12.35 1.90 -25.97
N ASN A 188 13.29 2.05 -26.90
CA ASN A 188 13.12 1.70 -28.31
C ASN A 188 13.90 0.41 -28.63
N PRO A 189 13.25 -0.77 -28.64
CA PRO A 189 13.87 -2.03 -29.07
C PRO A 189 14.03 -2.17 -30.59
N LEU A 190 13.55 -1.23 -31.41
CA LEU A 190 13.60 -1.33 -32.87
C LEU A 190 15.02 -1.09 -33.42
N ASP A 191 15.24 -1.54 -34.66
CA ASP A 191 16.46 -1.26 -35.44
C ASP A 191 16.48 0.16 -36.05
N ASP A 192 15.35 0.87 -36.00
CA ASP A 192 15.18 2.25 -36.49
C ASP A 192 14.86 3.24 -35.35
N ASP A 193 15.11 4.53 -35.60
CA ASP A 193 14.79 5.61 -34.66
C ASP A 193 13.27 5.80 -34.51
N ALA A 194 12.81 5.97 -33.26
CA ALA A 194 11.41 6.19 -32.94
C ALA A 194 11.13 7.67 -32.62
N THR A 195 10.11 8.24 -33.26
CA THR A 195 9.64 9.61 -32.97
C THR A 195 8.49 9.57 -31.98
N VAL A 196 8.70 10.13 -30.79
CA VAL A 196 7.71 10.23 -29.71
C VAL A 196 7.14 11.64 -29.69
N LYS A 197 5.82 11.75 -29.81
CA LYS A 197 5.12 13.03 -29.69
C LYS A 197 4.96 13.39 -28.21
N VAL A 198 5.28 14.64 -27.89
CA VAL A 198 5.09 15.21 -26.57
C VAL A 198 3.80 16.02 -26.59
N ASN A 199 2.77 15.55 -25.89
CA ASN A 199 1.49 16.22 -25.78
C ASN A 199 1.44 17.02 -24.47
N LYS A 200 1.28 18.34 -24.59
CA LYS A 200 1.21 19.29 -23.48
C LYS A 200 0.16 20.36 -23.77
N ALA A 201 -0.57 20.78 -22.73
CA ALA A 201 -1.56 21.85 -22.85
C ALA A 201 -0.86 23.21 -23.08
N ASN A 202 -1.43 24.04 -23.97
CA ASN A 202 -0.92 25.38 -24.19
C ASN A 202 -1.32 26.30 -23.02
N VAL A 203 -0.32 26.85 -22.34
CA VAL A 203 -0.44 27.77 -21.21
C VAL A 203 -1.31 29.00 -21.52
N GLN A 204 -1.26 29.52 -22.76
CA GLN A 204 -2.05 30.69 -23.16
C GLN A 204 -3.56 30.43 -23.17
N ASN A 205 -3.97 29.17 -23.26
CA ASN A 205 -5.38 28.80 -23.30
C ASN A 205 -6.00 28.72 -21.90
N TRP A 206 -5.22 28.89 -20.83
CA TRP A 206 -5.71 28.83 -19.46
C TRP A 206 -6.43 30.12 -19.06
N LYS A 207 -7.57 29.98 -18.38
CA LYS A 207 -8.36 31.11 -17.90
C LYS A 207 -7.73 31.72 -16.64
N GLY A 208 -7.80 33.04 -16.51
CA GLY A 208 -7.34 33.74 -15.29
C GLY A 208 -5.84 34.06 -15.26
N VAL A 209 -5.11 33.89 -16.37
CA VAL A 209 -3.70 34.29 -16.49
C VAL A 209 -3.58 35.81 -16.38
N SER A 210 -2.84 36.27 -15.36
CA SER A 210 -2.60 37.69 -15.12
C SER A 210 -1.26 38.15 -15.68
N THR A 211 -0.21 37.32 -15.61
CA THR A 211 1.10 37.61 -16.22
C THR A 211 1.69 36.36 -16.87
N LEU A 212 2.43 36.55 -17.97
CA LEU A 212 3.17 35.52 -18.68
C LEU A 212 4.51 36.09 -19.12
N ARG A 213 5.61 35.46 -18.70
CA ARG A 213 6.97 35.81 -19.13
C ARG A 213 7.82 34.57 -19.35
N THR A 214 8.92 34.72 -20.07
CA THR A 214 9.87 33.63 -20.31
C THR A 214 11.19 33.94 -19.62
N ILE A 215 11.76 32.95 -18.94
CA ILE A 215 13.09 33.03 -18.32
C ILE A 215 13.98 31.90 -18.84
N ARG A 216 15.30 32.08 -18.74
CA ARG A 216 16.29 31.04 -19.04
C ARG A 216 17.09 30.73 -17.78
N LEU A 217 17.21 29.45 -17.47
CA LEU A 217 17.92 28.93 -16.31
C LEU A 217 19.03 27.97 -16.77
N LYS A 218 20.09 27.86 -15.97
CA LYS A 218 21.17 26.91 -16.21
C LYS A 218 20.86 25.57 -15.53
N GLN A 219 20.97 24.49 -16.30
CA GLN A 219 20.82 23.12 -15.84
C GLN A 219 22.18 22.41 -15.92
N ASN A 220 22.60 21.84 -14.79
CA ASN A 220 23.91 21.17 -14.65
C ASN A 220 23.78 19.72 -14.18
N ASN A 221 22.55 19.19 -14.13
CA ASN A 221 22.23 17.91 -13.50
C ASN A 221 21.99 16.76 -14.49
N LEU A 222 22.33 16.94 -15.76
CA LEU A 222 22.19 15.89 -16.77
C LEU A 222 23.30 14.84 -16.60
N PRO A 223 22.98 13.53 -16.64
CA PRO A 223 23.98 12.47 -16.60
C PRO A 223 24.94 12.62 -17.79
N ASP A 224 26.24 12.44 -17.54
CA ASP A 224 27.32 12.44 -18.55
C ASP A 224 27.62 13.79 -19.23
N ASP A 225 27.01 14.89 -18.77
CA ASP A 225 27.27 16.22 -19.31
C ASP A 225 28.16 17.06 -18.39
N THR A 226 29.29 17.54 -18.90
CA THR A 226 30.17 18.45 -18.16
C THR A 226 29.77 19.92 -18.31
N ASN A 227 28.89 20.26 -19.26
CA ASN A 227 28.57 21.64 -19.61
C ASN A 227 27.15 22.04 -19.18
N PRO A 228 26.99 23.24 -18.58
CA PRO A 228 25.68 23.82 -18.28
C PRO A 228 24.81 24.01 -19.53
N HIS A 229 23.60 23.46 -19.50
CA HIS A 229 22.59 23.65 -20.55
C HIS A 229 21.63 24.77 -20.20
N ASP A 230 21.17 25.52 -21.21
CA ASP A 230 20.11 26.52 -21.02
C ASP A 230 18.73 25.87 -21.15
N VAL A 231 17.93 25.95 -20.09
CA VAL A 231 16.54 25.52 -20.07
C VAL A 231 15.63 26.73 -20.03
N THR A 232 14.60 26.72 -20.86
CA THR A 232 13.64 27.82 -20.95
C THR A 232 12.39 27.49 -20.15
N TYR A 233 11.91 28.45 -19.37
CA TYR A 233 10.70 28.34 -18.55
C TYR A 233 9.72 29.45 -18.87
N GLN A 234 8.43 29.11 -18.95
CA GLN A 234 7.33 30.06 -18.92
C GLN A 234 6.90 30.27 -17.47
N VAL A 235 7.01 31.50 -16.99
CA VAL A 235 6.55 31.92 -15.66
C VAL A 235 5.19 32.57 -15.83
N VAL A 236 4.19 31.98 -15.18
CA VAL A 236 2.78 32.34 -15.30
C VAL A 236 2.25 32.64 -13.91
N SER A 237 1.51 33.73 -13.77
CA SER A 237 0.67 33.95 -12.60
C SER A 237 -0.79 33.91 -13.00
N PHE A 238 -1.62 33.29 -12.17
CA PHE A 238 -3.07 33.29 -12.34
C PHE A 238 -3.77 33.59 -11.03
N LEU A 239 -4.98 34.14 -11.15
CA LEU A 239 -5.82 34.52 -10.02
C LEU A 239 -7.03 33.60 -9.96
N ILE A 240 -7.28 33.06 -8.77
CA ILE A 240 -8.52 32.33 -8.47
C ILE A 240 -9.36 33.24 -7.57
N GLU A 241 -10.47 33.72 -8.11
CA GLU A 241 -11.44 34.54 -7.38
C GLU A 241 -12.42 33.61 -6.64
N ASP A 242 -12.44 33.72 -5.32
CA ASP A 242 -13.48 33.13 -4.48
C ASP A 242 -14.59 34.19 -4.30
N PRO A 243 -15.86 33.85 -4.61
CA PRO A 243 -16.98 34.79 -4.47
C PRO A 243 -17.21 35.13 -2.99
N VAL A 244 -17.56 36.39 -2.72
CA VAL A 244 -17.89 36.86 -1.37
C VAL A 244 -19.38 37.15 -1.30
N ASP A 245 -20.07 36.57 -0.32
CA ASP A 245 -21.43 36.98 0.06
C ASP A 245 -21.32 38.31 0.83
N THR A 246 -21.21 39.44 0.13
CA THR A 246 -21.19 40.74 0.80
C THR A 246 -22.60 41.31 0.98
N THR A 247 -23.01 41.43 2.24
CA THR A 247 -23.66 42.68 2.70
C THR A 247 -22.54 43.69 3.00
N GLU A 248 -22.60 44.86 2.34
CA GLU A 248 -21.56 45.91 2.28
C GLU A 248 -21.00 46.40 3.63
N SER A 249 -19.69 46.68 3.68
CA SER A 249 -19.14 47.85 4.43
C SER A 249 -17.69 48.26 4.07
N ASP A 250 -16.84 47.37 3.54
CA ASP A 250 -15.37 47.64 3.49
C ASP A 250 -14.77 47.85 2.07
N GLY A 251 -15.59 47.89 1.01
CA GLY A 251 -15.08 48.06 -0.37
C GLY A 251 -14.28 46.86 -0.92
N ILE A 252 -14.17 45.77 -0.15
CA ILE A 252 -13.69 44.47 -0.59
C ILE A 252 -14.73 43.85 -1.52
N ILE A 253 -14.31 43.41 -2.70
CA ILE A 253 -15.22 42.85 -3.71
C ILE A 253 -14.99 41.36 -3.98
N SER A 254 -13.83 40.82 -3.59
CA SER A 254 -13.50 39.41 -3.79
C SER A 254 -12.38 38.98 -2.83
N HIS A 255 -12.26 37.66 -2.61
CA HIS A 255 -11.05 37.04 -2.09
C HIS A 255 -10.29 36.38 -3.24
N VAL A 256 -8.99 36.66 -3.37
CA VAL A 256 -8.17 36.15 -4.47
C VAL A 256 -7.06 35.27 -3.95
N THR A 257 -6.92 34.09 -4.54
CA THR A 257 -5.73 33.25 -4.39
C THR A 257 -4.81 33.49 -5.58
N VAL A 258 -3.56 33.90 -5.30
CA VAL A 258 -2.52 34.02 -6.33
C VAL A 258 -1.83 32.68 -6.49
N VAL A 259 -1.65 32.23 -7.72
CA VAL A 259 -0.86 31.03 -8.00
C VAL A 259 0.18 31.37 -9.05
N VAL A 260 1.39 30.89 -8.80
CA VAL A 260 2.56 31.07 -9.65
C VAL A 260 3.01 29.70 -10.15
N LEU A 261 3.28 29.61 -11.44
CA LEU A 261 3.64 28.41 -12.15
C LEU A 261 4.85 28.67 -13.05
N PHE A 262 5.87 27.83 -12.91
CA PHE A 262 7.09 27.77 -13.72
C PHE A 262 7.03 26.50 -14.54
N GLU A 263 6.61 26.66 -15.79
CA GLU A 263 6.37 25.56 -16.71
C GLU A 263 7.54 25.44 -17.70
N PRO A 264 8.20 24.28 -17.82
CA PRO A 264 9.34 24.16 -18.71
C PRO A 264 8.91 24.09 -20.19
N VAL A 265 9.68 24.72 -21.07
CA VAL A 265 9.45 24.71 -22.53
C VAL A 265 10.21 23.54 -23.16
N PHE A 266 9.52 22.73 -23.95
CA PHE A 266 10.05 21.50 -24.56
C PHE A 266 9.64 21.37 -26.02
N PRO A 267 10.39 20.59 -26.83
CA PRO A 267 10.02 20.33 -28.22
C PRO A 267 8.77 19.47 -28.33
N ASP A 268 8.01 19.65 -29.41
CA ASP A 268 6.78 18.91 -29.68
C ASP A 268 7.00 17.41 -29.96
N SER A 269 8.23 17.02 -30.29
CA SER A 269 8.62 15.64 -30.53
C SER A 269 10.05 15.37 -30.07
N LEU A 270 10.29 14.13 -29.68
CA LEU A 270 11.57 13.59 -29.24
C LEU A 270 11.94 12.41 -30.13
N THR A 271 13.18 12.33 -30.57
CA THR A 271 13.71 11.19 -31.33
C THR A 271 14.52 10.31 -30.39
N VAL A 272 14.14 9.03 -30.29
CA VAL A 272 14.82 8.02 -29.49
C VAL A 272 15.50 7.03 -30.44
N GLY A 273 16.81 6.93 -30.33
CA GLY A 273 17.63 6.08 -31.20
C GLY A 273 17.22 4.61 -31.16
N SER A 274 17.60 3.86 -32.19
CA SER A 274 17.49 2.40 -32.22
C SER A 274 18.22 1.73 -31.04
N GLY A 275 17.60 0.70 -30.45
CA GLY A 275 18.21 -0.17 -29.43
C GLY A 275 18.53 0.48 -28.08
N ILE A 276 18.21 1.77 -27.90
CA ILE A 276 18.57 2.52 -26.70
C ILE A 276 17.37 2.83 -25.80
N SER A 277 17.68 3.12 -24.53
CA SER A 277 16.74 3.72 -23.59
C SER A 277 17.19 5.13 -23.27
N GLN A 278 16.28 6.09 -23.39
CA GLN A 278 16.54 7.50 -23.14
C GLN A 278 15.60 8.01 -22.04
N SER A 279 16.15 8.86 -21.17
CA SER A 279 15.42 9.43 -20.03
C SER A 279 15.36 10.94 -20.13
N TYR A 280 14.22 11.52 -19.75
CA TYR A 280 13.96 12.96 -19.77
C TYR A 280 13.32 13.37 -18.44
N SER A 281 13.83 14.43 -17.83
CA SER A 281 13.32 14.95 -16.55
C SER A 281 12.69 16.33 -16.74
N PHE A 282 11.48 16.47 -16.23
CA PHE A 282 10.67 17.68 -16.28
C PHE A 282 10.39 18.13 -14.86
N ILE A 283 10.75 19.38 -14.55
CA ILE A 283 10.54 19.96 -13.22
C ILE A 283 9.63 21.16 -13.40
N THR A 284 8.40 21.06 -12.91
CA THR A 284 7.42 22.14 -12.89
C THR A 284 7.39 22.74 -11.49
N GLY A 285 7.54 24.06 -11.40
CA GLY A 285 7.51 24.79 -10.13
C GLY A 285 6.15 25.43 -9.91
N VAL A 286 5.49 25.22 -8.78
CA VAL A 286 4.15 25.70 -8.48
C VAL A 286 4.04 26.16 -7.04
N ARG A 287 3.48 27.35 -6.82
CA ARG A 287 3.13 27.82 -5.46
C ARG A 287 1.86 28.66 -5.48
N ALA A 288 1.01 28.45 -4.49
CA ALA A 288 -0.20 29.23 -4.27
C ALA A 288 -0.11 30.02 -2.94
N SER A 289 -0.88 31.10 -2.85
CA SER A 289 -1.08 31.83 -1.61
C SER A 289 -1.60 30.89 -0.52
N ALA A 290 -1.02 30.99 0.68
CA ALA A 290 -1.45 30.15 1.81
C ALA A 290 -2.88 30.50 2.27
N HIS A 291 -3.24 31.79 2.22
CA HIS A 291 -4.55 32.31 2.56
C HIS A 291 -5.05 33.21 1.41
N PRO A 292 -6.36 33.21 1.09
CA PRO A 292 -6.92 34.16 0.14
C PRO A 292 -6.70 35.61 0.57
N ILE A 293 -6.39 36.48 -0.37
CA ILE A 293 -6.16 37.91 -0.16
C ILE A 293 -7.48 38.65 -0.40
N SER A 294 -7.93 39.44 0.57
CA SER A 294 -9.05 40.36 0.38
C SER A 294 -8.65 41.51 -0.55
N VAL A 295 -9.39 41.70 -1.65
CA VAL A 295 -9.03 42.68 -2.68
C VAL A 295 -10.15 43.66 -2.98
N THR A 296 -9.77 44.91 -3.24
CA THR A 296 -10.65 45.96 -3.76
C THR A 296 -10.68 45.94 -5.30
N LYS A 297 -11.59 46.71 -5.89
CA LYS A 297 -11.62 46.90 -7.36
C LYS A 297 -10.33 47.51 -7.92
N ALA A 298 -9.65 48.36 -7.14
CA ALA A 298 -8.39 48.96 -7.54
C ALA A 298 -7.24 47.93 -7.56
N ASP A 299 -7.22 47.03 -6.56
CA ASP A 299 -6.21 45.96 -6.48
C ASP A 299 -6.33 44.98 -7.66
N LEU A 300 -7.55 44.60 -8.03
CA LEU A 300 -7.81 43.75 -9.19
C LEU A 300 -7.41 44.44 -10.51
N ALA A 301 -7.68 45.73 -10.66
CA ALA A 301 -7.23 46.50 -11.83
C ALA A 301 -5.69 46.56 -11.93
N GLN A 302 -4.99 46.49 -10.79
CA GLN A 302 -3.53 46.50 -10.69
C GLN A 302 -2.90 45.09 -10.58
N ALA A 303 -3.68 44.02 -10.77
CA ALA A 303 -3.24 42.64 -10.60
C ALA A 303 -2.02 42.24 -11.43
N ALA A 304 -1.85 42.84 -12.62
CA ALA A 304 -0.70 42.60 -13.49
C ALA A 304 0.55 43.42 -13.11
N SER A 305 0.40 44.42 -12.22
CA SER A 305 1.51 45.25 -11.78
C SER A 305 2.39 44.53 -10.73
N GLU A 306 3.56 45.10 -10.44
CA GLU A 306 4.40 44.63 -9.33
C GLU A 306 4.01 45.25 -7.98
N PHE A 307 3.10 46.22 -7.99
CA PHE A 307 2.66 46.97 -6.82
C PHE A 307 1.35 46.40 -6.25
N GLY A 308 1.01 46.82 -5.04
CA GLY A 308 -0.19 46.37 -4.35
C GLY A 308 -0.07 44.96 -3.74
N PRO A 309 -1.12 44.48 -3.05
CA PRO A 309 -1.07 43.23 -2.31
C PRO A 309 -0.89 42.00 -3.24
N ILE A 310 -1.54 41.99 -4.41
CA ILE A 310 -1.44 40.90 -5.39
C ILE A 310 -0.02 40.83 -5.99
N GLY A 311 0.55 41.98 -6.37
CA GLY A 311 1.89 42.05 -6.95
C GLY A 311 2.98 41.63 -5.96
N GLN A 312 2.85 42.05 -4.69
CA GLN A 312 3.76 41.66 -3.61
C GLN A 312 3.70 40.16 -3.32
N GLU A 313 2.50 39.58 -3.20
CA GLU A 313 2.34 38.14 -2.99
C GLU A 313 2.91 37.36 -4.17
N ARG A 314 2.58 37.75 -5.42
CA ARG A 314 3.14 37.12 -6.62
C ARG A 314 4.67 37.11 -6.59
N LYS A 315 5.30 38.24 -6.27
CA LYS A 315 6.77 38.35 -6.20
C LYS A 315 7.36 37.43 -5.11
N ALA A 316 6.70 37.34 -3.95
CA ALA A 316 7.11 36.45 -2.88
C ALA A 316 7.02 34.97 -3.29
N LEU A 317 5.90 34.56 -3.91
CA LEU A 317 5.71 33.19 -4.41
C LEU A 317 6.70 32.85 -5.54
N GLU A 318 6.92 33.76 -6.49
CA GLU A 318 7.92 33.60 -7.55
C GLU A 318 9.34 33.38 -6.98
N ALA A 319 9.72 34.12 -5.92
CA ALA A 319 11.03 33.98 -5.30
C ALA A 319 11.22 32.59 -4.65
N ILE A 320 10.17 32.05 -4.00
CA ILE A 320 10.19 30.71 -3.40
C ILE A 320 10.39 29.65 -4.49
N VAL A 321 9.53 29.67 -5.53
CA VAL A 321 9.58 28.69 -6.62
C VAL A 321 10.91 28.76 -7.36
N PHE A 322 11.38 29.98 -7.67
CA PHE A 322 12.64 30.20 -8.36
C PHE A 322 13.82 29.60 -7.58
N THR A 323 13.86 29.79 -6.27
CA THR A 323 14.96 29.30 -5.42
C THR A 323 14.99 27.77 -5.38
N GLU A 324 13.85 27.11 -5.17
CA GLU A 324 13.76 25.65 -5.17
C GLU A 324 14.06 25.06 -6.56
N LEU A 325 13.58 25.70 -7.63
CA LEU A 325 13.79 25.25 -9.00
C LEU A 325 15.26 25.34 -9.43
N VAL A 326 15.92 26.46 -9.15
CA VAL A 326 17.35 26.63 -9.44
C VAL A 326 18.19 25.60 -8.68
N PHE A 327 17.84 25.29 -7.44
CA PHE A 327 18.47 24.23 -6.69
C PHE A 327 18.25 22.87 -7.39
N ALA A 328 17.01 22.52 -7.73
CA ALA A 328 16.71 21.23 -8.35
C ALA A 328 17.40 21.03 -9.71
N LEU A 329 17.58 22.09 -10.51
CA LEU A 329 18.31 22.04 -11.79
C LEU A 329 19.82 21.80 -11.64
N GLN A 330 20.35 21.91 -10.42
CA GLN A 330 21.76 21.60 -10.10
C GLN A 330 21.95 20.20 -9.51
N PHE A 331 20.87 19.53 -9.10
CA PHE A 331 20.91 18.22 -8.45
C PHE A 331 20.43 17.12 -9.39
N PRO A 332 21.17 16.00 -9.53
CA PRO A 332 20.72 14.85 -10.31
C PRO A 332 19.32 14.38 -9.88
N GLU A 333 18.46 14.04 -10.84
CA GLU A 333 17.09 13.60 -10.54
C GLU A 333 17.05 12.39 -9.59
N VAL A 334 18.00 11.47 -9.71
CA VAL A 334 18.10 10.30 -8.82
C VAL A 334 18.31 10.71 -7.36
N GLU A 335 19.10 11.76 -7.11
CA GLU A 335 19.33 12.28 -5.76
C GLU A 335 18.11 13.06 -5.23
N LEU A 336 17.46 13.85 -6.09
CA LEU A 336 16.19 14.51 -5.74
C LEU A 336 15.11 13.48 -5.39
N ARG A 337 14.97 12.43 -6.19
CA ARG A 337 14.06 11.33 -5.90
C ARG A 337 14.40 10.67 -4.57
N LYS A 338 15.68 10.40 -4.30
CA LYS A 338 16.11 9.80 -3.02
C LYS A 338 15.69 10.67 -1.83
N LEU A 339 15.90 11.98 -1.90
CA LEU A 339 15.46 12.92 -0.86
C LEU A 339 13.93 12.87 -0.64
N HIS A 340 13.15 12.84 -1.73
CA HIS A 340 11.70 12.68 -1.65
C HIS A 340 11.29 11.35 -1.00
N THR A 341 11.82 10.22 -1.46
CA THR A 341 11.47 8.90 -0.92
C THR A 341 11.91 8.75 0.53
N THR A 342 13.07 9.31 0.90
CA THR A 342 13.53 9.29 2.29
C THR A 342 12.59 10.07 3.21
N ALA A 343 12.07 11.22 2.77
CA ALA A 343 11.07 11.98 3.53
C ALA A 343 9.73 11.23 3.65
N TRP A 344 9.35 10.42 2.67
CA TRP A 344 8.20 9.51 2.78
C TRP A 344 8.44 8.36 3.76
N ASN A 345 9.57 7.67 3.62
CA ASN A 345 9.95 6.55 4.50
C ASN A 345 10.06 7.01 5.97
N ARG A 346 10.45 8.27 6.19
CA ARG A 346 10.47 8.92 7.50
C ARG A 346 9.09 8.99 8.15
N LEU A 347 8.01 9.24 7.41
CA LEU A 347 6.66 9.16 7.98
C LEU A 347 6.31 7.74 8.41
N TRP A 348 6.64 6.76 7.58
CA TRP A 348 6.23 5.36 7.75
C TRP A 348 6.97 4.62 8.88
N ILE A 349 7.95 5.27 9.53
CA ILE A 349 8.51 4.78 10.79
C ILE A 349 7.42 4.65 11.87
N SER A 350 6.41 5.54 11.83
CA SER A 350 5.22 5.46 12.66
C SER A 350 4.10 4.80 11.84
N GLY A 351 3.29 3.96 12.48
CA GLY A 351 2.24 3.28 11.76
C GLY A 351 1.50 2.26 12.59
N VAL A 352 0.55 1.59 11.94
CA VAL A 352 -0.19 0.47 12.52
C VAL A 352 -0.10 -0.73 11.58
N THR A 353 -0.01 -1.93 12.15
CA THR A 353 -0.13 -3.18 11.41
C THR A 353 -1.19 -4.04 12.08
N LEU A 354 -2.11 -4.57 11.27
CA LEU A 354 -3.09 -5.56 11.69
C LEU A 354 -2.81 -6.86 10.95
N SER A 355 -2.94 -8.00 11.65
CA SER A 355 -2.92 -9.30 10.97
C SER A 355 -4.04 -9.35 9.92
N TYR A 356 -3.71 -9.89 8.73
CA TYR A 356 -4.65 -10.00 7.63
C TYR A 356 -5.90 -10.78 8.05
N SER A 357 -7.06 -10.26 7.67
CA SER A 357 -8.37 -10.83 7.96
C SER A 357 -9.07 -11.26 6.69
N TYR A 358 -9.50 -12.52 6.67
CA TYR A 358 -10.35 -13.09 5.62
C TYR A 358 -11.84 -12.92 5.90
N ALA A 359 -12.21 -12.40 7.08
CA ALA A 359 -13.61 -12.11 7.40
C ALA A 359 -14.21 -11.10 6.40
N PRO A 360 -15.48 -11.28 5.98
CA PRO A 360 -16.14 -10.36 5.06
C PRO A 360 -16.13 -8.92 5.56
N LYS A 361 -15.84 -7.96 4.67
CA LYS A 361 -15.80 -6.51 4.96
C LYS A 361 -14.81 -6.10 6.07
N ALA A 362 -13.87 -6.96 6.44
CA ALA A 362 -12.87 -6.61 7.43
C ALA A 362 -11.86 -5.58 6.90
N LEU A 363 -11.49 -4.64 7.77
CA LEU A 363 -10.42 -3.68 7.51
C LEU A 363 -9.07 -4.40 7.44
N ASN A 364 -8.33 -4.18 6.36
CA ASN A 364 -7.02 -4.79 6.11
C ASN A 364 -5.98 -3.73 5.71
N GLY A 365 -4.72 -4.17 5.62
CA GLY A 365 -3.57 -3.35 5.21
C GLY A 365 -3.79 -2.49 3.97
N PRO A 366 -4.38 -3.00 2.86
CA PRO A 366 -4.63 -2.20 1.66
C PRO A 366 -5.40 -0.91 1.93
N GLN A 367 -6.54 -1.00 2.63
CA GLN A 367 -7.37 0.16 2.93
C GLN A 367 -6.67 1.12 3.90
N ILE A 368 -5.96 0.58 4.89
CA ILE A 368 -5.23 1.41 5.86
C ILE A 368 -4.12 2.20 5.16
N ASN A 369 -3.26 1.51 4.41
CA ASN A 369 -2.11 2.13 3.75
C ASN A 369 -2.56 3.19 2.73
N SER A 370 -3.56 2.89 1.89
CA SER A 370 -4.08 3.87 0.93
C SER A 370 -4.70 5.08 1.63
N THR A 371 -5.50 4.88 2.69
CA THR A 371 -6.14 5.99 3.42
C THR A 371 -5.11 6.87 4.12
N LEU A 372 -4.15 6.27 4.83
CA LEU A 372 -3.06 7.02 5.48
C LEU A 372 -2.23 7.80 4.46
N TYR A 373 -1.99 7.21 3.28
CA TYR A 373 -1.32 7.90 2.19
C TYR A 373 -2.08 9.14 1.73
N TYR A 374 -3.37 9.03 1.38
CA TYR A 374 -4.15 10.19 0.92
C TYR A 374 -4.22 11.32 1.96
N LEU A 375 -4.35 10.96 3.24
CA LEU A 375 -4.36 11.92 4.35
C LEU A 375 -3.02 12.65 4.47
N THR A 376 -1.91 11.92 4.44
CA THR A 376 -0.56 12.49 4.62
C THR A 376 0.01 13.15 3.36
N ALA A 377 -0.41 12.75 2.16
CA ALA A 377 -0.10 13.42 0.88
C ALA A 377 -0.82 14.77 0.74
N SER A 378 -1.90 14.96 1.51
CA SER A 378 -2.71 16.17 1.51
C SER A 378 -2.28 17.19 2.58
N VAL A 379 -1.18 16.94 3.28
CA VAL A 379 -0.71 17.77 4.39
C VAL A 379 0.81 18.03 4.26
N PRO A 380 1.27 19.28 4.45
CA PRO A 380 2.70 19.60 4.45
C PRO A 380 3.50 18.79 5.45
N ASP A 381 4.77 18.49 5.14
CA ASP A 381 5.70 17.92 6.12
C ASP A 381 6.68 18.96 6.63
N TYR A 382 6.43 19.46 7.85
CA TYR A 382 7.27 20.48 8.48
C TYR A 382 8.54 19.92 9.14
N PHE A 383 8.64 18.61 9.35
CA PHE A 383 9.83 18.01 9.98
C PHE A 383 10.94 17.71 8.98
N SER A 384 10.58 17.42 7.73
CA SER A 384 11.55 17.19 6.66
C SER A 384 12.01 18.49 5.99
N ALA A 385 11.36 19.63 6.29
CA ALA A 385 11.76 20.92 5.78
C ALA A 385 13.05 21.41 6.48
N PRO A 386 14.00 22.03 5.77
CA PRO A 386 15.24 22.51 6.38
C PRO A 386 14.92 23.58 7.42
N SER A 387 15.22 23.30 8.69
CA SER A 387 15.21 24.29 9.75
C SER A 387 16.61 24.85 9.94
N GLU A 388 16.73 26.12 10.36
CA GLU A 388 18.01 26.68 10.81
C GLU A 388 18.58 25.96 12.05
N GLY A 389 17.84 25.00 12.63
CA GLY A 389 18.32 24.17 13.74
C GLY A 389 18.60 25.00 15.00
N ASN A 390 17.78 26.04 15.22
CA ASN A 390 17.95 26.95 16.35
C ASN A 390 17.12 26.52 17.57
N GLU A 391 17.57 26.88 18.77
CA GLU A 391 16.83 26.60 20.02
C GLU A 391 15.39 27.13 20.01
N THR A 392 15.12 28.21 19.27
CA THR A 392 13.77 28.75 19.18
C THR A 392 12.82 27.80 18.47
N THR A 393 13.29 27.03 17.47
CA THR A 393 12.49 26.07 16.71
C THR A 393 12.07 24.90 17.59
N LEU A 394 13.01 24.33 18.36
CA LEU A 394 12.69 23.28 19.32
C LEU A 394 11.72 23.79 20.39
N ARG A 395 11.96 24.99 20.94
CA ARG A 395 11.05 25.59 21.94
C ARG A 395 9.65 25.82 21.39
N LEU A 396 9.52 26.30 20.16
CA LEU A 396 8.22 26.47 19.49
C LEU A 396 7.52 25.13 19.27
N TYR A 397 8.26 24.09 18.85
CA TYR A 397 7.72 22.73 18.73
C TYR A 397 7.22 22.20 20.09
N GLN A 398 8.01 22.37 21.15
CA GLN A 398 7.61 21.97 22.51
C GLN A 398 6.40 22.76 23.02
N GLN A 399 6.27 24.05 22.67
CA GLN A 399 5.11 24.86 23.01
C GLN A 399 3.84 24.36 22.29
N ARG A 400 3.91 24.08 20.99
CA ARG A 400 2.77 23.49 20.24
C ARG A 400 2.39 22.11 20.80
N ALA A 401 3.38 21.30 21.18
CA ALA A 401 3.13 19.97 21.75
C ALA A 401 2.23 20.00 23.00
N LYS A 402 2.29 21.07 23.81
CA LYS A 402 1.42 21.23 24.98
C LYS A 402 -0.07 21.37 24.62
N GLN A 403 -0.40 21.79 23.41
CA GLN A 403 -1.79 21.92 22.96
C GLN A 403 -2.39 20.56 22.54
N ARG A 404 -1.56 19.52 22.39
CA ARG A 404 -2.00 18.18 21.95
C ARG A 404 -2.52 17.30 23.10
N THR A 405 -2.26 17.67 24.35
CA THR A 405 -2.57 16.87 25.54
C THR A 405 -4.07 16.76 25.86
N ALA A 406 -4.93 17.37 25.06
CA ALA A 406 -6.38 17.25 25.15
C ALA A 406 -6.98 16.24 24.16
N CYS A 407 -6.16 15.61 23.30
CA CYS A 407 -6.62 14.64 22.30
C CYS A 407 -7.17 13.38 22.98
N ALA A 408 -8.47 13.17 22.81
CA ALA A 408 -9.25 12.13 23.45
C ALA A 408 -10.17 11.47 22.40
N PRO A 409 -9.72 10.36 21.80
CA PRO A 409 -10.53 9.57 20.87
C PRO A 409 -11.86 9.13 21.49
N LYS A 410 -12.92 9.08 20.67
CA LYS A 410 -14.27 8.68 21.12
C LYS A 410 -14.90 7.57 20.30
N LEU A 411 -14.42 7.37 19.07
CA LEU A 411 -14.98 6.46 18.09
C LEU A 411 -14.00 5.31 17.85
N ASP A 412 -14.51 4.08 17.81
CA ASP A 412 -13.74 2.91 17.37
C ASP A 412 -13.59 2.94 15.84
N LEU A 413 -12.51 3.57 15.38
CA LEU A 413 -12.20 3.70 13.96
C LEU A 413 -11.81 2.38 13.30
N LEU A 414 -11.37 1.37 14.04
CA LEU A 414 -11.05 0.04 13.48
C LEU A 414 -12.31 -0.68 12.97
N ARG A 415 -13.49 -0.28 13.48
CA ARG A 415 -14.80 -0.82 13.10
C ARG A 415 -15.61 0.10 12.18
N SER A 416 -15.14 1.32 11.94
CA SER A 416 -15.82 2.23 11.01
C SER A 416 -15.72 1.68 9.58
N HIS A 417 -16.75 1.89 8.76
CA HIS A 417 -16.68 1.59 7.32
C HIS A 417 -16.42 2.85 6.49
N GLU A 418 -17.02 3.98 6.86
CA GLU A 418 -16.96 5.24 6.12
C GLU A 418 -15.54 5.81 6.03
N HIS A 419 -14.76 5.67 7.10
CA HIS A 419 -13.39 6.21 7.18
C HIS A 419 -12.38 5.46 6.30
N TRP A 420 -12.75 4.28 5.79
CA TRP A 420 -11.91 3.42 4.97
C TRP A 420 -12.53 3.13 3.60
N GLU A 421 -13.49 3.95 3.18
CA GLU A 421 -14.01 3.89 1.83
C GLU A 421 -12.87 4.12 0.81
N PRO A 422 -12.77 3.29 -0.25
CA PRO A 422 -11.74 3.47 -1.26
C PRO A 422 -11.86 4.82 -1.97
N VAL A 423 -10.73 5.49 -2.20
CA VAL A 423 -10.70 6.74 -2.96
C VAL A 423 -10.60 6.41 -4.44
N ARG A 424 -11.72 6.55 -5.17
CA ARG A 424 -11.80 6.19 -6.59
C ARG A 424 -11.67 7.39 -7.53
N ASN A 425 -12.02 8.57 -7.02
CA ASN A 425 -12.05 9.83 -7.74
C ASN A 425 -11.84 11.01 -6.79
N TRP A 426 -11.78 12.21 -7.37
CA TRP A 426 -11.62 13.47 -6.65
C TRP A 426 -12.67 13.69 -5.55
N GLN A 427 -13.95 13.39 -5.81
CA GLN A 427 -15.02 13.58 -4.83
C GLN A 427 -14.84 12.67 -3.61
N ASN A 428 -14.42 11.41 -3.81
CA ASN A 428 -14.10 10.51 -2.71
C ASN A 428 -12.91 11.03 -1.89
N LEU A 429 -11.88 11.59 -2.53
CA LEU A 429 -10.75 12.19 -1.84
C LEU A 429 -11.22 13.36 -0.94
N GLN A 430 -11.98 14.31 -1.49
CA GLN A 430 -12.49 15.44 -0.70
C GLN A 430 -13.37 14.99 0.48
N ARG A 431 -14.23 13.98 0.26
CA ARG A 431 -15.05 13.39 1.34
C ARG A 431 -14.18 12.75 2.42
N LEU A 432 -13.18 11.95 2.03
CA LEU A 432 -12.24 11.32 2.97
C LEU A 432 -11.54 12.36 3.84
N LEU A 433 -10.96 13.39 3.20
CA LEU A 433 -10.24 14.46 3.91
C LEU A 433 -11.16 15.23 4.88
N THR A 434 -12.38 15.54 4.45
CA THR A 434 -13.37 16.25 5.27
C THR A 434 -13.81 15.41 6.48
N LEU A 435 -14.13 14.14 6.24
CA LEU A 435 -14.57 13.21 7.28
C LEU A 435 -13.50 13.04 8.36
N TRP A 436 -12.27 12.68 7.95
CA TRP A 436 -11.17 12.52 8.89
C TRP A 436 -10.84 13.79 9.65
N ARG A 437 -10.88 14.96 8.99
CA ARG A 437 -10.65 16.23 9.67
C ARG A 437 -11.71 16.55 10.72
N SER A 438 -12.99 16.28 10.45
CA SER A 438 -14.07 16.44 11.43
C SER A 438 -13.86 15.52 12.62
N THR A 439 -13.65 14.23 12.35
CA THR A 439 -13.43 13.20 13.38
C THR A 439 -12.27 13.53 14.31
N LEU A 440 -11.12 13.93 13.75
CA LEU A 440 -9.96 14.32 14.56
C LEU A 440 -10.21 15.61 15.36
N SER A 441 -10.98 16.56 14.82
CA SER A 441 -11.34 17.80 15.51
C SER A 441 -12.30 17.54 16.68
N GLU A 442 -13.31 16.69 16.50
CA GLU A 442 -14.26 16.28 17.53
C GLU A 442 -13.61 15.48 18.68
N ALA A 443 -12.53 14.76 18.36
CA ALA A 443 -11.65 14.09 19.31
C ALA A 443 -10.64 15.05 19.99
N LYS A 444 -10.73 16.37 19.74
CA LYS A 444 -9.79 17.39 20.26
C LYS A 444 -8.32 17.16 19.85
N CYS A 445 -8.10 16.50 18.73
CA CYS A 445 -6.78 16.26 18.17
C CYS A 445 -6.41 17.29 17.09
N GLY A 446 -7.13 18.42 17.01
CA GLY A 446 -6.93 19.46 16.01
C GLY A 446 -5.55 20.12 16.04
N ALA A 447 -4.92 20.22 17.20
CA ALA A 447 -3.57 20.79 17.33
C ALA A 447 -2.50 20.03 16.53
N PHE A 448 -2.73 18.75 16.23
CA PHE A 448 -1.80 17.94 15.44
C PHE A 448 -1.70 18.37 13.96
N PHE A 449 -2.68 19.11 13.43
CA PHE A 449 -2.59 19.66 12.07
C PHE A 449 -1.47 20.71 11.94
N GLU A 450 -1.13 21.40 13.02
CA GLU A 450 -0.04 22.40 13.03
C GLU A 450 1.35 21.77 12.89
N ASP A 451 1.48 20.47 13.15
CA ASP A 451 2.73 19.72 12.97
C ASP A 451 2.79 18.97 11.64
N GLY A 452 1.85 19.26 10.74
CA GLY A 452 1.85 18.72 9.39
C GLY A 452 1.60 17.21 9.34
N ALA A 453 2.15 16.54 8.33
CA ALA A 453 1.84 15.15 8.02
C ALA A 453 2.24 14.18 9.14
N HIS A 454 3.35 14.44 9.85
CA HIS A 454 3.75 13.67 11.03
C HIS A 454 2.72 13.79 12.16
N GLY A 455 2.24 15.02 12.44
CA GLY A 455 1.24 15.27 13.46
C GLY A 455 -0.09 14.60 13.12
N VAL A 456 -0.58 14.78 11.90
CA VAL A 456 -1.82 14.14 11.42
C VAL A 456 -1.74 12.62 11.51
N LEU A 457 -0.61 12.02 11.12
CA LEU A 457 -0.39 10.58 11.27
C LEU A 457 -0.47 10.15 12.75
N GLN A 458 0.17 10.88 13.66
CA GLN A 458 0.06 10.61 15.10
C GLN A 458 -1.38 10.72 15.59
N ALA A 459 -2.12 11.78 15.23
CA ALA A 459 -3.53 11.93 15.60
C ALA A 459 -4.40 10.76 15.12
N ILE A 460 -4.15 10.26 13.91
CA ILE A 460 -4.84 9.07 13.38
C ILE A 460 -4.48 7.84 14.21
N LEU A 461 -3.20 7.56 14.44
CA LEU A 461 -2.76 6.40 15.22
C LEU A 461 -3.32 6.41 16.66
N LEU A 462 -3.36 7.60 17.28
CA LEU A 462 -3.98 7.78 18.57
C LEU A 462 -5.47 7.42 18.54
N ASN A 463 -6.21 7.86 17.52
CA ASN A 463 -7.62 7.49 17.39
C ASN A 463 -7.83 6.00 17.10
N LEU A 464 -6.96 5.37 16.32
CA LEU A 464 -7.05 3.93 16.01
C LEU A 464 -6.82 3.05 17.22
N GLY A 465 -5.90 3.42 18.11
CA GLY A 465 -5.65 2.69 19.35
C GLY A 465 -6.49 3.18 20.54
N SER A 466 -7.40 4.13 20.33
CA SER A 466 -8.10 4.84 21.41
C SER A 466 -7.13 5.33 22.49
N PHE A 467 -6.01 5.91 22.07
CA PHE A 467 -5.01 6.48 22.95
C PHE A 467 -5.45 7.87 23.42
N HIS A 468 -5.66 8.05 24.72
CA HIS A 468 -5.99 9.36 25.28
C HIS A 468 -4.71 10.02 25.78
N LEU A 469 -4.39 11.17 25.21
CA LEU A 469 -3.31 12.00 25.73
C LEU A 469 -3.86 12.83 26.89
N HIS A 470 -3.10 12.88 27.98
CA HIS A 470 -3.31 13.76 29.11
C HIS A 470 -2.00 14.50 29.41
N GLU A 471 -2.04 15.56 30.19
CA GLU A 471 -0.84 16.35 30.55
C GLU A 471 0.22 15.55 31.34
N ALA A 472 -0.15 14.41 31.93
CA ALA A 472 0.70 13.66 32.85
C ALA A 472 0.88 12.18 32.46
N TYR A 473 0.02 11.66 31.59
CA TYR A 473 0.01 10.26 31.20
C TYR A 473 -0.64 10.11 29.83
N VAL A 474 -0.48 8.93 29.24
CA VAL A 474 -1.23 8.49 28.06
C VAL A 474 -1.89 7.17 28.41
N SER A 475 -3.15 7.02 28.06
CA SER A 475 -3.86 5.74 28.23
C SER A 475 -4.11 5.09 26.88
N PHE A 476 -4.11 3.76 26.83
CA PHE A 476 -4.44 2.95 25.65
C PHE A 476 -5.77 2.23 25.90
N GLY A 477 -6.83 2.69 25.24
CA GLY A 477 -8.21 2.44 25.64
C GLY A 477 -9.03 1.55 24.70
N LEU A 478 -8.44 0.65 23.93
CA LEU A 478 -9.22 -0.28 23.11
C LEU A 478 -10.17 -1.13 23.98
N ALA A 479 -11.39 -1.33 23.49
CA ALA A 479 -12.37 -2.18 24.17
C ALA A 479 -11.88 -3.63 24.17
N ALA A 480 -11.85 -4.25 25.36
CA ALA A 480 -11.31 -5.60 25.52
C ALA A 480 -12.08 -6.64 24.70
N GLU A 481 -13.39 -6.43 24.50
CA GLU A 481 -14.27 -7.33 23.76
C GLU A 481 -14.09 -7.24 22.23
N THR A 482 -13.43 -6.19 21.71
CA THR A 482 -13.24 -5.99 20.27
C THR A 482 -11.92 -6.57 19.75
N LEU A 483 -11.09 -7.11 20.65
CA LEU A 483 -9.78 -7.67 20.35
C LEU A 483 -9.90 -9.02 19.64
N THR A 484 -9.84 -8.98 18.32
CA THR A 484 -10.07 -10.14 17.44
C THR A 484 -8.85 -10.54 16.61
N ARG A 485 -7.81 -9.70 16.61
CA ARG A 485 -6.64 -9.80 15.73
C ARG A 485 -5.39 -9.25 16.40
N ASP A 486 -4.24 -9.63 15.86
CA ASP A 486 -2.96 -9.06 16.28
C ASP A 486 -2.88 -7.62 15.75
N ILE A 487 -2.48 -6.69 16.62
CA ILE A 487 -2.35 -5.26 16.30
C ILE A 487 -1.01 -4.76 16.84
N GLN A 488 -0.24 -4.10 15.99
CA GLN A 488 1.01 -3.44 16.35
C GLN A 488 0.94 -1.97 16.01
N PHE A 489 1.12 -1.12 17.02
CA PHE A 489 1.32 0.32 16.87
C PHE A 489 2.81 0.63 16.99
N ARG A 490 3.37 1.30 15.98
CA ARG A 490 4.77 1.70 15.95
C ARG A 490 4.88 3.19 16.23
N ARG A 491 5.79 3.55 17.13
CA ARG A 491 6.20 4.92 17.45
C ARG A 491 5.03 5.85 17.75
N ILE A 492 4.22 5.47 18.74
CA ILE A 492 3.18 6.33 19.30
C ILE A 492 3.82 7.37 20.20
N GLN A 493 3.61 8.64 19.88
CA GLN A 493 4.13 9.75 20.66
C GLN A 493 3.35 9.90 21.97
N LEU A 494 4.07 9.97 23.09
CA LEU A 494 3.47 10.24 24.39
C LEU A 494 3.20 11.75 24.59
N HIS A 495 2.74 12.12 25.78
CA HIS A 495 2.43 13.52 26.13
C HIS A 495 3.66 14.46 26.12
N HIS A 496 4.88 13.92 26.18
CA HIS A 496 6.10 14.71 26.03
C HIS A 496 6.65 14.59 24.60
N PRO A 497 7.02 15.70 23.95
CA PRO A 497 7.65 15.68 22.63
C PRO A 497 8.91 14.81 22.59
N GLY A 498 9.09 14.02 21.52
CA GLY A 498 10.25 13.14 21.35
C GLY A 498 10.20 11.81 22.11
N VAL A 499 9.23 11.59 23.01
CA VAL A 499 9.06 10.31 23.70
C VAL A 499 8.09 9.41 22.93
N TYR A 500 8.57 8.25 22.49
CA TYR A 500 7.79 7.29 21.70
C TYR A 500 7.75 5.91 22.36
N VAL A 501 6.67 5.18 22.11
CA VAL A 501 6.52 3.75 22.45
C VAL A 501 5.98 2.95 21.28
N ASN A 502 6.42 1.71 21.14
CA ASN A 502 5.72 0.69 20.35
C ASN A 502 4.79 -0.08 21.29
N VAL A 503 3.58 -0.36 20.83
CA VAL A 503 2.58 -1.13 21.58
C VAL A 503 2.11 -2.28 20.70
N GLU A 504 2.16 -3.50 21.23
CA GLU A 504 1.77 -4.70 20.49
C GLU A 504 0.78 -5.54 21.31
N LEU A 505 -0.28 -5.94 20.62
CA LEU A 505 -1.34 -6.82 21.09
C LEU A 505 -1.32 -8.09 20.24
N ARG A 506 -1.10 -9.22 20.88
CA ARG A 506 -1.09 -10.53 20.19
C ARG A 506 -2.10 -11.47 20.80
N ILE A 507 -2.73 -12.27 19.95
CA ILE A 507 -3.60 -13.37 20.35
C ILE A 507 -2.80 -14.66 20.25
N VAL A 508 -2.40 -15.17 21.41
CA VAL A 508 -1.56 -16.36 21.54
C VAL A 508 -2.36 -17.52 22.14
N PRO A 509 -2.02 -18.78 21.82
CA PRO A 509 -2.56 -19.93 22.53
C PRO A 509 -2.20 -19.85 24.02
N GLY A 510 -3.15 -20.09 24.91
CA GLY A 510 -2.87 -20.17 26.34
C GLY A 510 -1.95 -21.36 26.64
N GLU A 511 -0.91 -21.15 27.46
CA GLU A 511 -0.03 -22.25 27.87
C GLU A 511 -0.83 -23.33 28.62
N LEU A 512 -0.76 -24.55 28.09
CA LEU A 512 -1.12 -25.85 28.68
C LEU A 512 -2.34 -25.88 29.63
N SER A 513 -3.51 -26.11 29.04
CA SER A 513 -4.37 -27.18 29.56
C SER A 513 -4.63 -28.20 28.47
N LEU A 514 -4.22 -29.46 28.71
CA LEU A 514 -4.62 -30.61 27.88
C LEU A 514 -6.15 -30.74 27.74
N SER A 515 -6.93 -30.02 28.56
CA SER A 515 -8.40 -30.01 28.51
C SER A 515 -9.01 -28.98 27.52
N SER A 516 -8.28 -27.94 27.10
CA SER A 516 -8.81 -26.87 26.25
C SER A 516 -7.78 -26.34 25.24
N PRO A 517 -7.49 -27.08 24.16
CA PRO A 517 -6.58 -26.64 23.09
C PRO A 517 -7.09 -25.41 22.30
N HIS A 518 -8.31 -24.93 22.58
CA HIS A 518 -8.95 -23.78 21.94
C HIS A 518 -8.86 -22.48 22.75
N LEU A 519 -8.23 -22.50 23.93
CA LEU A 519 -8.12 -21.31 24.77
C LEU A 519 -7.10 -20.33 24.16
N MET A 520 -7.59 -19.19 23.70
CA MET A 520 -6.76 -18.06 23.24
C MET A 520 -6.68 -17.00 24.33
N VAL A 521 -5.51 -16.37 24.47
CA VAL A 521 -5.29 -15.28 25.43
C VAL A 521 -4.66 -14.08 24.73
N VAL A 522 -4.95 -12.89 25.24
CA VAL A 522 -4.34 -11.65 24.75
C VAL A 522 -3.04 -11.41 25.51
N GLN A 523 -1.96 -11.24 24.76
CA GLN A 523 -0.67 -10.78 25.26
C GLN A 523 -0.49 -9.30 24.89
N LEU A 524 -0.29 -8.47 25.91
CA LEU A 524 0.02 -7.06 25.75
C LEU A 524 1.50 -6.81 25.98
N SER A 525 2.07 -5.92 25.18
CA SER A 525 3.49 -5.60 25.30
C SER A 525 3.83 -4.20 24.81
N ALA A 526 4.91 -3.65 25.36
CA ALA A 526 5.42 -2.34 25.00
C ALA A 526 6.96 -2.33 24.99
N GLU A 527 7.54 -1.49 24.13
CA GLU A 527 8.99 -1.25 24.02
C GLU A 527 9.27 0.17 23.55
N ARG A 528 10.45 0.71 23.87
CA ARG A 528 10.94 1.97 23.31
C ARG A 528 11.56 1.71 21.93
N PRO A 529 11.11 2.42 20.88
CA PRO A 529 11.72 2.31 19.57
C PRO A 529 13.14 2.86 19.60
N HIS A 530 13.96 2.42 18.65
CA HIS A 530 15.27 3.01 18.42
C HIS A 530 15.12 4.36 17.71
N ARG A 531 16.00 5.32 18.04
CA ARG A 531 16.04 6.61 17.36
C ARG A 531 16.30 6.41 15.87
N PRO A 532 15.54 7.05 14.98
CA PRO A 532 15.78 6.95 13.56
C PRO A 532 17.00 7.81 13.17
N PRO A 533 17.80 7.39 12.18
CA PRO A 533 18.95 8.16 11.71
C PRO A 533 18.54 9.54 11.16
N PRO A 534 19.39 10.58 11.22
CA PRO A 534 19.13 11.88 10.59
C PRO A 534 18.87 11.76 9.09
N LEU A 535 17.98 12.60 8.56
CA LEU A 535 17.66 12.62 7.12
C LEU A 535 18.91 12.74 6.23
N SER A 536 19.90 13.55 6.66
CA SER A 536 21.17 13.75 5.97
C SER A 536 22.02 12.48 5.86
N MET A 537 21.99 11.59 6.86
CA MET A 537 22.71 10.32 6.82
C MET A 537 22.04 9.32 5.88
N VAL A 538 20.70 9.26 5.88
CA VAL A 538 19.93 8.32 5.03
C VAL A 538 20.01 8.72 3.55
N ALA A 539 20.13 10.01 3.26
CA ALA A 539 20.22 10.49 1.89
C ALA A 539 21.58 10.20 1.21
N GLU A 540 22.66 9.91 1.96
CA GLU A 540 24.05 9.73 1.46
C GLU A 540 24.46 10.76 0.39
N THR A 541 23.95 11.97 0.47
CA THR A 541 24.17 12.98 -0.57
C THR A 541 25.63 13.45 -0.47
N LYS A 542 26.43 13.14 -1.50
CA LYS A 542 27.75 13.76 -1.65
C LYS A 542 27.55 15.28 -1.66
N THR A 543 28.35 15.99 -0.90
CA THR A 543 28.41 17.45 -0.93
C THR A 543 28.89 17.90 -2.32
N LEU A 544 27.96 18.22 -3.21
CA LEU A 544 28.32 18.92 -4.44
C LEU A 544 28.72 20.35 -4.07
N LYS A 545 29.91 20.78 -4.47
CA LYS A 545 30.31 22.19 -4.36
C LYS A 545 29.34 23.02 -5.18
N LEU A 546 28.42 23.72 -4.52
CA LEU A 546 27.56 24.71 -5.15
C LEU A 546 28.48 25.71 -5.88
N MET A 547 28.47 25.71 -7.20
CA MET A 547 29.19 26.76 -7.93
C MET A 547 28.47 28.09 -7.67
N PRO A 548 29.20 29.20 -7.46
CA PRO A 548 28.57 30.50 -7.26
C PRO A 548 27.70 30.81 -8.47
N LEU A 549 26.41 30.97 -8.21
CA LEU A 549 25.40 31.35 -9.18
C LEU A 549 25.84 32.63 -9.89
N LEU A 550 26.24 32.53 -11.16
CA LEU A 550 26.26 33.68 -12.07
C LEU A 550 24.80 34.03 -12.39
N LEU A 551 24.14 34.72 -11.45
CA LEU A 551 22.85 35.35 -11.64
C LEU A 551 22.99 36.38 -12.76
N THR A 552 22.44 36.08 -13.95
CA THR A 552 22.32 37.07 -15.03
C THR A 552 21.17 38.05 -14.80
N HIS A 553 20.39 37.86 -13.73
CA HIS A 553 19.24 38.69 -13.38
C HIS A 553 19.36 39.15 -11.91
N PRO A 554 19.29 40.47 -11.62
CA PRO A 554 19.34 40.97 -10.26
C PRO A 554 18.00 40.65 -9.58
N LEU A 555 17.96 39.58 -8.79
CA LEU A 555 16.91 39.37 -7.80
C LEU A 555 17.26 40.20 -6.56
N ASP A 556 16.28 40.95 -6.07
CA ASP A 556 16.41 41.80 -4.87
C ASP A 556 16.75 40.92 -3.66
N PRO A 557 17.93 41.08 -3.04
CA PRO A 557 18.41 40.21 -1.97
C PRO A 557 17.55 40.24 -0.71
N HIS A 558 16.67 41.23 -0.55
CA HIS A 558 15.72 41.32 0.56
C HIS A 558 14.48 40.43 0.41
N LEU A 559 14.24 39.86 -0.78
CA LEU A 559 13.08 39.00 -1.09
C LEU A 559 13.46 37.53 -1.26
N ILE A 560 14.74 37.18 -1.08
CA ILE A 560 15.19 35.81 -0.97
C ILE A 560 14.91 35.39 0.48
N PRO A 561 13.87 34.58 0.78
CA PRO A 561 13.82 33.91 2.07
C PRO A 561 15.15 33.14 2.19
N PRO A 562 15.78 33.07 3.38
CA PRO A 562 17.02 32.34 3.55
C PRO A 562 16.76 30.83 3.49
N THR A 563 16.25 30.31 2.37
CA THR A 563 16.44 28.92 1.98
C THR A 563 17.90 28.81 1.54
N LYS A 564 18.80 28.85 2.55
CA LYS A 564 20.15 28.34 2.35
C LYS A 564 19.99 26.92 1.82
N PRO A 565 20.70 26.54 0.75
CA PRO A 565 20.78 25.13 0.37
C PRO A 565 21.14 24.35 1.63
N ILE A 566 20.47 23.21 1.85
CA ILE A 566 20.69 22.38 3.03
C ILE A 566 22.20 22.30 3.22
N ARG A 567 22.73 22.86 4.32
CA ARG A 567 24.12 22.60 4.70
C ARG A 567 24.13 21.16 5.17
N ILE A 568 24.24 20.22 4.22
CA ILE A 568 24.53 18.81 4.47
C ILE A 568 26.03 18.70 4.77
N ASN A 569 26.54 19.56 5.67
CA ASN A 569 27.81 19.31 6.32
C ASN A 569 27.46 18.47 7.54
N GLY A 570 28.07 17.29 7.62
CA GLY A 570 27.67 16.22 8.52
C GLY A 570 27.52 16.59 10.00
N GLU A 571 26.80 15.71 10.69
CA GLU A 571 26.75 15.55 12.16
C GLU A 571 25.84 16.46 12.98
N ASP A 572 25.29 17.57 12.46
CA ASP A 572 24.38 18.39 13.27
C ASP A 572 22.97 17.76 13.35
N GLU A 573 22.77 16.85 14.31
CA GLU A 573 21.45 16.31 14.72
C GLU A 573 20.41 17.43 14.92
N LYS A 574 20.85 18.64 15.29
CA LYS A 574 20.01 19.83 15.48
C LYS A 574 19.30 20.32 14.22
N SER A 575 19.77 19.95 13.03
CA SER A 575 19.15 20.31 11.75
C SER A 575 17.91 19.48 11.42
N ASP A 576 17.76 18.30 12.05
CA ASP A 576 16.59 17.42 11.93
C ASP A 576 15.77 17.51 13.22
N LEU A 577 14.69 18.29 13.20
CA LEU A 577 13.88 18.58 14.38
C LEU A 577 13.33 17.31 15.06
N LEU A 578 13.03 16.26 14.29
CA LEU A 578 12.51 15.01 14.84
C LEU A 578 13.61 14.24 15.58
N VAL A 579 14.80 14.11 14.98
CA VAL A 579 15.96 13.48 15.66
C VAL A 579 16.33 14.29 16.90
N TRP A 580 16.40 15.61 16.77
CA TRP A 580 16.79 16.47 17.89
C TRP A 580 15.81 16.36 19.06
N ALA A 581 14.51 16.40 18.80
CA ALA A 581 13.51 16.25 19.85
C ALA A 581 13.58 14.88 20.56
N GLU A 582 13.86 13.80 19.83
CA GLU A 582 14.03 12.46 20.40
C GLU A 582 15.34 12.30 21.18
N HIS A 583 16.43 12.94 20.74
CA HIS A 583 17.69 12.99 21.46
C HIS A 583 17.53 13.67 22.84
N GLU A 584 16.90 14.85 22.87
CA GLU A 584 16.63 15.55 24.14
C GLU A 584 15.69 14.76 25.08
N ALA A 585 14.85 13.90 24.52
CA ALA A 585 13.90 13.08 25.24
C ALA A 585 14.41 11.67 25.61
N GLU A 586 15.64 11.31 25.21
CA GLU A 586 16.17 9.95 25.38
C GLU A 586 16.29 9.57 26.87
N ALA A 587 16.84 10.48 27.67
CA ALA A 587 17.05 10.30 29.11
C ALA A 587 15.74 10.30 29.94
N ILE A 588 14.60 10.62 29.34
CA ILE A 588 13.31 10.63 30.03
C ILE A 588 12.85 9.17 30.23
N PRO A 589 12.67 8.70 31.48
CA PRO A 589 12.19 7.36 31.74
C PRO A 589 10.72 7.22 31.34
N VAL A 590 10.33 6.03 30.87
CA VAL A 590 8.95 5.71 30.50
C VAL A 590 8.49 4.54 31.35
N PHE A 591 7.38 4.70 32.05
CA PHE A 591 6.78 3.65 32.87
C PHE A 591 5.43 3.25 32.30
N THR A 592 5.11 1.96 32.40
CA THR A 592 3.82 1.41 32.01
C THR A 592 3.22 0.53 33.10
N CYS A 593 1.90 0.46 33.14
CA CYS A 593 1.16 -0.48 33.95
C CYS A 593 -0.16 -0.89 33.26
N PRO A 594 -0.61 -2.14 33.49
CA PRO A 594 -1.90 -2.61 33.00
C PRO A 594 -3.05 -1.93 33.75
N ALA A 595 -4.30 -2.18 33.31
CA ALA A 595 -5.53 -1.61 33.88
C ALA A 595 -5.49 -1.39 35.41
N ALA A 596 -5.94 -0.21 35.84
CA ALA A 596 -5.90 0.29 37.23
C ALA A 596 -4.53 0.39 37.92
N CYS A 597 -3.44 -0.08 37.31
CA CYS A 597 -2.08 -0.03 37.86
C CYS A 597 -1.95 -0.55 39.31
N LEU A 598 -2.61 -1.68 39.59
CA LEU A 598 -2.52 -2.35 40.89
C LEU A 598 -1.07 -2.79 41.21
N THR A 599 -0.34 -3.22 40.18
CA THR A 599 1.07 -3.57 40.26
C THR A 599 1.95 -2.33 40.12
N THR A 600 3.15 -2.38 40.70
CA THR A 600 4.15 -1.33 40.51
C THR A 600 4.42 -1.12 39.02
N PRO A 601 4.33 0.13 38.51
CA PRO A 601 4.66 0.42 37.12
C PRO A 601 6.06 -0.06 36.75
N VAL A 602 6.17 -0.64 35.56
CA VAL A 602 7.40 -1.23 35.02
C VAL A 602 8.01 -0.25 34.02
N GLU A 603 9.33 -0.08 34.05
CA GLU A 603 10.04 0.75 33.10
C GLU A 603 10.06 0.11 31.71
N VAL A 604 9.73 0.89 30.68
CA VAL A 604 9.76 0.47 29.28
C VAL A 604 11.14 0.82 28.72
N ALA A 605 11.95 -0.21 28.47
CA ALA A 605 13.26 -0.09 27.83
C ALA A 605 13.16 -0.41 26.32
N HIS A 606 14.30 -0.52 25.65
CA HIS A 606 14.38 -1.03 24.26
C HIS A 606 14.08 -2.53 24.15
N THR A 607 14.01 -3.23 25.28
CA THR A 607 13.56 -4.63 25.34
C THR A 607 12.06 -4.69 25.58
N LYS A 608 11.42 -5.66 24.93
CA LYS A 608 9.98 -5.86 25.01
C LYS A 608 9.55 -6.24 26.42
N VAL A 609 8.67 -5.42 27.00
CA VAL A 609 8.02 -5.67 28.29
C VAL A 609 6.65 -6.30 28.03
N ILE A 610 6.39 -7.46 28.65
CA ILE A 610 5.10 -8.15 28.57
C ILE A 610 4.32 -7.86 29.84
N MET A 611 3.01 -7.66 29.68
CA MET A 611 2.12 -7.31 30.79
C MET A 611 0.84 -8.15 30.76
N PRO A 612 0.26 -8.42 31.94
CA PRO A 612 -0.95 -9.22 32.05
C PRO A 612 -2.14 -8.47 31.43
N PHE A 613 -3.01 -9.21 30.75
CA PHE A 613 -4.26 -8.67 30.21
C PHE A 613 -5.31 -8.58 31.30
N LEU A 614 -5.50 -7.37 31.83
CA LEU A 614 -6.43 -7.05 32.91
C LEU A 614 -7.47 -6.02 32.44
N VAL A 615 -8.67 -6.09 33.02
CA VAL A 615 -9.79 -5.16 32.79
C VAL A 615 -10.41 -4.74 34.12
N THR A 616 -10.95 -3.52 34.17
CA THR A 616 -11.69 -2.98 35.32
C THR A 616 -13.20 -3.02 35.08
N ILE A 617 -13.99 -2.88 36.15
CA ILE A 617 -15.43 -2.64 36.05
C ILE A 617 -15.79 -1.38 36.83
N PRO A 618 -16.36 -0.35 36.18
CA PRO A 618 -16.58 -0.24 34.73
C PRO A 618 -15.26 -0.28 33.92
N PRO A 619 -15.31 -0.60 32.61
CA PRO A 619 -14.12 -0.68 31.76
C PRO A 619 -13.31 0.62 31.76
N SER A 620 -11.99 0.48 31.88
CA SER A 620 -11.00 1.56 31.77
C SER A 620 -9.94 1.17 30.74
N ALA A 621 -8.89 1.96 30.61
CA ALA A 621 -7.83 1.70 29.64
C ALA A 621 -7.06 0.40 29.94
N LEU A 622 -6.63 -0.27 28.88
CA LEU A 622 -5.85 -1.51 28.95
C LEU A 622 -4.44 -1.25 29.51
N MET A 623 -3.85 -0.10 29.15
CA MET A 623 -2.53 0.34 29.59
C MET A 623 -2.52 1.82 29.91
N TYR A 624 -1.63 2.18 30.83
CA TYR A 624 -1.23 3.55 31.08
C TYR A 624 0.27 3.70 30.86
N PHE A 625 0.68 4.84 30.32
CA PHE A 625 2.07 5.24 30.10
C PHE A 625 2.32 6.57 30.80
N GLY A 626 3.41 6.69 31.54
CA GLY A 626 3.81 7.92 32.21
C GLY A 626 5.31 8.14 32.12
N ILE A 627 5.74 9.40 32.17
CA ILE A 627 7.17 9.76 32.14
C ILE A 627 7.71 10.23 33.51
N GLN A 628 6.83 10.30 34.50
CA GLN A 628 7.15 10.77 35.86
C GLN A 628 7.27 9.57 36.81
N HIS A 629 7.71 9.81 38.04
CA HIS A 629 7.87 8.77 39.06
C HIS A 629 6.63 7.86 39.17
N THR A 630 6.89 6.56 39.35
CA THR A 630 5.91 5.47 39.41
C THR A 630 4.71 5.74 40.33
N GLY A 631 4.93 6.45 41.45
CA GLY A 631 3.87 6.83 42.39
C GLY A 631 2.79 7.75 41.81
N LYS A 632 3.15 8.64 40.87
CA LYS A 632 2.18 9.55 40.26
C LYS A 632 1.24 8.83 39.29
N LEU A 633 1.77 7.92 38.48
CA LEU A 633 0.95 7.10 37.57
C LEU A 633 -0.05 6.25 38.37
N LYS A 634 0.39 5.68 39.49
CA LYS A 634 -0.47 4.93 40.41
C LYS A 634 -1.55 5.81 41.05
N SER A 635 -1.19 7.00 41.55
CA SER A 635 -2.18 7.91 42.15
C SER A 635 -3.26 8.37 41.17
N ILE A 636 -2.90 8.51 39.89
CA ILE A 636 -3.84 8.88 38.82
C ILE A 636 -4.83 7.74 38.58
N THR A 637 -4.37 6.49 38.51
CA THR A 637 -5.30 5.36 38.30
C THR A 637 -6.15 5.07 39.53
N GLU A 638 -5.62 5.22 40.74
CA GLU A 638 -6.39 5.12 42.00
C GLU A 638 -7.52 6.15 42.08
N SER A 639 -7.38 7.31 41.42
CA SER A 639 -8.45 8.32 41.35
C SER A 639 -9.64 7.89 40.46
N HIS A 640 -9.45 6.90 39.58
CA HIS A 640 -10.53 6.37 38.77
C HIS A 640 -11.42 5.44 39.60
N LYS A 641 -12.73 5.64 39.54
CA LYS A 641 -13.69 4.78 40.25
C LYS A 641 -13.84 3.45 39.50
N TYR A 642 -13.31 2.37 40.07
CA TYR A 642 -13.58 1.00 39.66
C TYR A 642 -13.96 0.13 40.87
N GLU A 643 -14.83 -0.84 40.65
CA GLU A 643 -15.32 -1.79 41.66
C GLU A 643 -14.39 -3.00 41.81
N SER A 644 -13.92 -3.55 40.68
CA SER A 644 -13.05 -4.72 40.66
C SER A 644 -12.13 -4.74 39.44
N VAL A 645 -11.01 -5.45 39.56
CA VAL A 645 -10.07 -5.76 38.47
C VAL A 645 -10.08 -7.26 38.24
N ARG A 646 -10.16 -7.67 36.98
CA ARG A 646 -10.26 -9.08 36.57
C ARG A 646 -9.31 -9.35 35.40
N PRO A 647 -8.91 -10.61 35.14
CA PRO A 647 -8.36 -10.97 33.84
C PRO A 647 -9.32 -10.58 32.72
N GLY A 648 -8.78 -10.10 31.60
CA GLY A 648 -9.59 -9.73 30.45
C GLY A 648 -10.32 -10.94 29.83
N PRO A 649 -11.39 -10.68 29.05
CA PRO A 649 -12.17 -11.75 28.42
C PRO A 649 -11.31 -12.55 27.44
N ASN A 650 -11.47 -13.87 27.43
CA ASN A 650 -10.83 -14.67 26.38
C ASN A 650 -11.45 -14.31 25.03
N PRO A 651 -10.63 -14.09 23.99
CA PRO A 651 -11.12 -13.89 22.64
C PRO A 651 -11.98 -15.07 22.15
N ASP A 652 -13.06 -14.77 21.42
CA ASP A 652 -13.93 -15.77 20.83
C ASP A 652 -13.20 -16.55 19.73
N HIS A 653 -13.10 -17.88 19.91
CA HIS A 653 -12.44 -18.78 18.99
C HIS A 653 -13.06 -18.78 17.59
N ASP A 654 -14.40 -18.73 17.49
CA ASP A 654 -15.10 -18.79 16.21
C ASP A 654 -14.92 -17.49 15.43
N LEU A 655 -14.85 -16.36 16.14
CA LEU A 655 -14.54 -15.08 15.56
C LEU A 655 -13.09 -14.99 15.09
N ILE A 656 -12.13 -15.47 15.90
CA ILE A 656 -10.71 -15.52 15.51
C ILE A 656 -10.52 -16.41 14.29
N THR A 657 -11.14 -17.58 14.24
CA THR A 657 -11.04 -18.49 13.09
C THR A 657 -11.67 -17.87 11.85
N LEU A 658 -12.79 -17.16 11.97
CA LEU A 658 -13.36 -16.38 10.88
C LEU A 658 -12.37 -15.33 10.35
N HIS A 659 -11.70 -14.60 11.23
CA HIS A 659 -10.68 -13.63 10.80
C HIS A 659 -9.45 -14.30 10.18
N ARG A 660 -8.97 -15.43 10.72
CA ARG A 660 -7.76 -16.13 10.22
C ARG A 660 -7.98 -16.95 8.95
N HIS A 661 -9.19 -17.47 8.72
CA HIS A 661 -9.45 -18.43 7.64
C HIS A 661 -10.62 -18.05 6.72
N GLY A 662 -11.49 -17.12 7.12
CA GLY A 662 -12.63 -16.67 6.32
C GLY A 662 -13.93 -17.42 6.60
N HIS A 663 -13.90 -18.41 7.49
CA HIS A 663 -15.06 -19.19 7.92
C HIS A 663 -14.89 -19.68 9.37
N ALA A 664 -16.01 -19.77 10.09
CA ALA A 664 -16.03 -20.11 11.52
C ALA A 664 -15.53 -21.53 11.85
N PHE A 665 -15.56 -22.46 10.89
CA PHE A 665 -15.10 -23.83 11.12
C PHE A 665 -13.57 -24.00 11.05
N GLY A 666 -12.82 -22.95 10.70
CA GLY A 666 -11.36 -22.99 10.57
C GLY A 666 -10.85 -23.92 9.47
N GLY A 667 -9.53 -23.90 9.22
CA GLY A 667 -8.92 -24.86 8.28
C GLY A 667 -8.99 -26.28 8.84
N LEU A 668 -9.41 -27.27 8.03
CA LEU A 668 -9.37 -28.68 8.43
C LEU A 668 -7.92 -29.06 8.82
N PRO A 669 -7.70 -29.72 9.98
CA PRO A 669 -6.36 -30.05 10.47
C PRO A 669 -5.52 -30.79 9.41
N TRP A 670 -4.21 -30.58 9.40
CA TRP A 670 -3.31 -31.31 8.49
C TRP A 670 -3.46 -32.84 8.60
N LEU A 671 -3.82 -33.36 9.79
CA LEU A 671 -4.14 -34.77 10.02
C LEU A 671 -5.36 -35.25 9.23
N PHE A 672 -6.38 -34.41 9.03
CA PHE A 672 -7.53 -34.74 8.17
C PHE A 672 -7.06 -34.97 6.73
N TRP A 673 -6.22 -34.06 6.20
CA TRP A 673 -5.68 -34.18 4.85
C TRP A 673 -4.76 -35.40 4.69
N ILE A 674 -3.99 -35.74 5.73
CA ILE A 674 -3.21 -36.98 5.76
C ILE A 674 -4.10 -38.21 5.79
N SER A 675 -5.14 -38.21 6.63
CA SER A 675 -6.10 -39.32 6.71
C SER A 675 -6.83 -39.52 5.38
N LEU A 676 -7.28 -38.43 4.76
CA LEU A 676 -7.89 -38.42 3.43
C LEU A 676 -6.91 -38.94 2.37
N GLY A 677 -5.66 -38.46 2.37
CA GLY A 677 -4.63 -38.92 1.45
C GLY A 677 -4.29 -40.40 1.63
N LEU A 678 -4.23 -40.88 2.88
CA LEU A 678 -4.01 -42.28 3.21
C LEU A 678 -5.20 -43.15 2.75
N MET A 679 -6.43 -42.72 3.02
CA MET A 679 -7.65 -43.40 2.57
C MET A 679 -7.69 -43.51 1.05
N ILE A 680 -7.43 -42.41 0.32
CA ILE A 680 -7.36 -42.40 -1.14
C ILE A 680 -6.28 -43.37 -1.61
N THR A 681 -5.10 -43.36 -1.00
CA THR A 681 -4.00 -44.26 -1.38
C THR A 681 -4.39 -45.73 -1.15
N LEU A 682 -4.97 -46.07 0.00
CA LEU A 682 -5.43 -47.43 0.30
C LEU A 682 -6.52 -47.89 -0.66
N PHE A 683 -7.45 -47.01 -1.01
CA PHE A 683 -8.48 -47.29 -2.00
C PHE A 683 -7.86 -47.63 -3.37
N HIS A 684 -6.90 -46.83 -3.84
CA HIS A 684 -6.23 -47.08 -5.12
C HIS A 684 -5.40 -48.37 -5.09
N LEU A 685 -4.72 -48.66 -3.99
CA LEU A 685 -3.99 -49.94 -3.83
C LEU A 685 -4.94 -51.14 -3.87
N PHE A 686 -6.11 -51.03 -3.25
CA PHE A 686 -7.13 -52.07 -3.29
C PHE A 686 -7.72 -52.24 -4.70
N PHE A 687 -8.00 -51.13 -5.39
CA PHE A 687 -8.46 -51.13 -6.77
C PHE A 687 -7.42 -51.76 -7.72
N CYS A 688 -6.15 -51.38 -7.60
CA CYS A 688 -5.06 -52.00 -8.34
C CYS A 688 -4.92 -53.50 -8.04
N LYS A 689 -5.11 -53.92 -6.78
CA LYS A 689 -5.12 -55.34 -6.38
C LYS A 689 -6.26 -56.12 -7.08
N ILE A 690 -7.46 -55.55 -7.17
CA ILE A 690 -8.57 -56.16 -7.89
C ILE A 690 -8.23 -56.32 -9.37
N ILE A 691 -7.73 -55.27 -10.02
CA ILE A 691 -7.35 -55.31 -11.44
C ILE A 691 -6.22 -56.31 -11.68
N TYR A 692 -5.20 -56.34 -10.83
CA TYR A 692 -4.09 -57.27 -10.91
C TYR A 692 -4.54 -58.72 -10.76
N ASN A 693 -5.42 -59.00 -9.81
CA ASN A 693 -5.96 -60.34 -9.60
C ASN A 693 -6.84 -60.81 -10.78
N GLU A 694 -7.63 -59.92 -11.39
CA GLU A 694 -8.44 -60.25 -12.56
C GLU A 694 -7.54 -60.51 -13.80
N LEU A 695 -6.51 -59.67 -14.03
CA LEU A 695 -5.54 -59.85 -15.11
C LEU A 695 -4.67 -61.12 -14.95
N ILE A 696 -4.38 -61.53 -13.71
CA ILE A 696 -3.64 -62.77 -13.44
C ILE A 696 -4.53 -64.00 -13.55
N ARG A 697 -5.80 -63.90 -13.15
CA ARG A 697 -6.76 -65.00 -13.33
C ARG A 697 -6.94 -65.33 -14.82
N ASP A 698 -7.03 -64.30 -15.67
CA ASP A 698 -7.05 -64.49 -17.13
C ASP A 698 -5.75 -65.12 -17.66
N LYS A 699 -4.59 -64.84 -17.04
CA LYS A 699 -3.31 -65.49 -17.40
C LYS A 699 -3.22 -66.94 -16.92
N SER A 700 -3.73 -67.28 -15.74
CA SER A 700 -3.72 -68.67 -15.24
C SER A 700 -4.67 -69.57 -16.03
N ASP A 701 -5.77 -69.01 -16.54
CA ASP A 701 -6.70 -69.75 -17.39
C ASP A 701 -6.09 -69.98 -18.80
N LEU A 702 -5.33 -69.02 -19.34
CA LEU A 702 -4.58 -69.17 -20.60
C LEU A 702 -3.31 -70.06 -20.50
N GLU A 703 -2.64 -70.13 -19.35
CA GLU A 703 -1.45 -70.99 -19.16
C GLU A 703 -1.80 -72.46 -18.82
N SER A 704 -3.06 -72.76 -18.45
CA SER A 704 -3.49 -74.13 -18.11
C SER A 704 -3.96 -74.97 -19.30
N GLU A 705 -4.09 -74.38 -20.50
CA GLU A 705 -4.67 -75.05 -21.68
C GLU A 705 -3.67 -75.89 -22.52
N ASN A 706 -2.39 -75.97 -22.14
CA ASN A 706 -1.32 -76.64 -22.92
C ASN A 706 -0.67 -77.85 -22.25
N ALA A 707 -1.44 -78.72 -21.58
CA ALA A 707 -0.95 -80.04 -21.16
C ALA A 707 -2.04 -81.13 -21.21
N TRP A 708 -2.18 -81.73 -22.39
CA TRP A 708 -3.00 -82.92 -22.65
C TRP A 708 -2.53 -84.16 -21.87
N ARG A 709 -3.40 -84.74 -21.02
CA ARG A 709 -3.61 -86.22 -20.88
C ARG A 709 -5.01 -86.55 -20.33
N LEU A 710 -5.86 -87.12 -21.19
CA LEU A 710 -7.01 -88.00 -20.87
C LEU A 710 -6.47 -89.42 -20.54
N PRO A 711 -7.20 -90.37 -19.86
CA PRO A 711 -8.64 -90.64 -20.07
C PRO A 711 -9.50 -91.33 -18.94
N LYS A 712 -10.82 -91.34 -19.21
CA LYS A 712 -11.82 -92.46 -19.14
C LYS A 712 -12.85 -92.58 -17.98
N TYR A 713 -14.11 -92.74 -18.45
CA TYR A 713 -15.41 -92.98 -17.80
C TYR A 713 -16.06 -91.76 -17.11
N ALA A 714 -17.27 -91.29 -17.43
CA ALA A 714 -18.38 -91.70 -18.30
C ALA A 714 -19.11 -90.40 -18.72
N PHE A 715 -19.47 -90.17 -19.99
CA PHE A 715 -20.75 -90.52 -20.62
C PHE A 715 -22.00 -90.26 -19.75
N ASP A 716 -22.95 -89.55 -20.37
CA ASP A 716 -24.33 -89.27 -19.93
C ASP A 716 -24.57 -88.18 -18.86
N LEU A 717 -24.78 -86.94 -19.32
CA LEU A 717 -26.15 -86.44 -19.60
C LEU A 717 -26.08 -84.98 -20.06
N ARG A 718 -26.19 -84.79 -21.39
CA ARG A 718 -26.97 -83.68 -21.93
C ARG A 718 -28.35 -83.75 -21.30
N SER A 719 -28.69 -82.83 -20.40
CA SER A 719 -30.10 -82.50 -20.16
C SER A 719 -30.40 -81.15 -20.81
N GLN A 720 -31.29 -81.26 -21.78
CA GLN A 720 -31.79 -80.24 -22.68
C GLN A 720 -32.84 -79.36 -21.96
N GLN A 721 -32.52 -78.90 -20.74
CA GLN A 721 -33.51 -78.34 -19.81
C GLN A 721 -33.13 -76.98 -19.20
N MET A 722 -32.05 -76.32 -19.66
CA MET A 722 -31.77 -74.92 -19.29
C MET A 722 -31.87 -73.93 -20.45
N THR A 723 -31.98 -74.42 -21.70
CA THR A 723 -32.24 -73.58 -22.88
C THR A 723 -33.73 -73.27 -23.08
N SER A 724 -34.64 -74.10 -22.56
CA SER A 724 -36.09 -73.82 -22.55
C SER A 724 -36.52 -72.84 -21.45
N ALA A 725 -35.85 -72.86 -20.27
CA ALA A 725 -36.12 -71.93 -19.19
C ALA A 725 -35.67 -70.48 -19.51
N ARG A 726 -34.57 -70.32 -20.25
CA ARG A 726 -34.08 -69.00 -20.69
C ARG A 726 -34.92 -68.37 -21.81
N ALA A 727 -35.61 -69.18 -22.63
CA ALA A 727 -36.52 -68.69 -23.66
C ALA A 727 -37.88 -68.24 -23.06
N LEU A 728 -38.39 -68.96 -22.07
CA LEU A 728 -39.64 -68.61 -21.37
C LEU A 728 -39.51 -67.31 -20.57
N ILE A 729 -38.39 -67.14 -19.84
CA ILE A 729 -38.11 -65.92 -19.05
C ILE A 729 -37.90 -64.70 -19.96
N LYS A 730 -37.28 -64.86 -21.14
CA LYS A 730 -37.14 -63.77 -22.14
C LYS A 730 -38.47 -63.41 -22.81
N ALA A 731 -39.37 -64.36 -23.04
CA ALA A 731 -40.69 -64.10 -23.60
C ALA A 731 -41.60 -63.36 -22.61
N GLU A 732 -41.51 -63.69 -21.32
CA GLU A 732 -42.33 -63.07 -20.26
C GLU A 732 -41.88 -61.64 -19.90
N LEU A 733 -40.57 -61.35 -20.00
CA LEU A 733 -40.03 -59.99 -19.90
C LEU A 733 -40.34 -59.12 -21.14
N ALA A 734 -40.57 -59.73 -22.30
CA ALA A 734 -40.92 -59.03 -23.54
C ALA A 734 -42.44 -58.77 -23.69
N SER A 735 -43.31 -59.46 -22.95
CA SER A 735 -44.75 -59.17 -22.89
C SER A 735 -45.07 -58.06 -21.87
N ARG A 736 -44.39 -58.03 -20.70
CA ARG A 736 -44.54 -56.95 -19.70
C ARG A 736 -44.07 -55.58 -20.20
N ARG A 737 -43.08 -55.52 -21.11
CA ARG A 737 -42.66 -54.24 -21.75
C ARG A 737 -43.62 -53.75 -22.84
N ARG A 738 -44.55 -54.57 -23.33
CA ARG A 738 -45.59 -54.17 -24.30
C ARG A 738 -46.89 -53.71 -23.64
N TYR A 739 -47.14 -54.05 -22.38
CA TYR A 739 -48.30 -53.56 -21.61
C TYR A 739 -48.07 -52.16 -21.00
N ASN A 740 -46.83 -51.84 -20.59
CA ASN A 740 -46.50 -50.53 -20.02
C ASN A 740 -46.14 -49.44 -21.04
N ARG A 741 -46.31 -49.68 -22.35
CA ARG A 741 -46.13 -48.69 -23.43
C ARG A 741 -47.43 -48.26 -24.09
N LEU A 742 -48.57 -48.68 -23.53
CA LEU A 742 -49.92 -48.36 -24.02
C LEU A 742 -50.77 -47.57 -22.99
N SER A 743 -50.18 -47.12 -21.87
CA SER A 743 -50.81 -46.16 -20.96
C SER A 743 -50.26 -44.74 -21.04
N ASP A 744 -49.31 -44.49 -21.95
CA ASP A 744 -48.89 -43.14 -22.36
C ASP A 744 -49.62 -42.77 -23.66
N SER A 745 -50.95 -42.64 -23.57
CA SER A 745 -51.75 -41.97 -24.60
C SER A 745 -53.09 -41.47 -24.03
N ILE A 746 -53.03 -40.30 -23.38
CA ILE A 746 -54.01 -39.18 -23.46
C ILE A 746 -55.39 -39.41 -22.81
N PRO A 747 -56.02 -38.39 -22.18
CA PRO A 747 -55.64 -36.97 -22.12
C PRO A 747 -55.07 -36.51 -20.78
#